data_AF-A0A2A5E9I2-F1
#
_entry.id   AF-A0A2A5E9I2-F1
#
_cell.length_a   1.000
_cell.length_b   1.000
_cell.length_c   1.000
_cell.angle_alpha   90.00
_cell.angle_beta   90.00
_cell.angle_gamma   90.00
#
_symmetry.space_group_name_H-M   'P 1'
#
loop_
_entity.id
_entity.type
_entity.pdbx_description
1 polymer ?
#
loop_
_entity_poly.entity_id
_entity_poly.type
_entity_poly.pdbx_seq_one_letter_code
_entity_poly.pdbx_strand_id
1 'polypeptide(L)'
;MKKSILISLLLISTAIMSMAQVTNDQKMKYYFTFGNLASDISGVSNISKSSGSVSRTSDRFNEENALKIGTSTRLPGGNTSNFTSNNINNSTLSFWMKQSEITTSQTKRIIQVYGDNSHGFRIELAFNGTDVTLGWNARLGTVSSYTGHSAATIQNDLDNDSWHHIVVRTELTSANKVKFDCFIDGTLNTALSNKTITHTQNISLLLKNATLYLSPTANYDGNLDDVYFYDRNLSDAEISLLYNETAQPANIIYVNHAATGTGDGTSWSNAYTDARTAFISAPNSSQIWMAKGKYIRIGTNRNAVFGWETENISLYGGFSGDGTETSIQDRDWVNNKTILSGDLGNDNDPSNNAYHVFMGPLGNINQPIHYAYINGIIIQDGNANGSGSTKTGRMGAGVLLWSYVTNVKFENCVIQNNTAVGGAGIHASSEGRELYLNMTNCRLTNNTARVGAPFLFHTDGKNLTVDIANCLIDNNTIKDLPMGTGGNGHGGSAISYNGGRMTLIGVNTTWAKNKNTGTTVQTRKPILALSKRWGSGQGYMTLGNCIFSDNERSQNNFTFDADTKNYGFSFIGLSNILMDDTTGYLSHINDNIILENAQFMDLANDDFRIKATSPAKDEGDTSGFNIIPTLDLGGNPRVHGTNIDLGCYESKGSASIRKSASEKITIYPNPTKGMISVKSRTPIKAIKIMNISGQVLFQSSGNTIDVSSLQTGIYILKTDEQNGTRTSRFIKQ
;
A
#
# COMPACT_ATOMS: atom_id res chain seq x y z
N MET A 1 -1.83 55.65 -10.62
CA MET A 1 -2.54 54.37 -10.39
C MET A 1 -1.91 53.13 -11.07
N LYS A 2 -0.89 53.25 -11.94
CA LYS A 2 -0.27 52.08 -12.62
C LYS A 2 1.09 51.59 -12.06
N LYS A 3 1.73 52.32 -11.12
CA LYS A 3 2.97 51.87 -10.45
C LYS A 3 2.73 51.05 -9.17
N SER A 4 1.58 51.23 -8.51
CA SER A 4 1.25 50.53 -7.26
C SER A 4 0.84 49.07 -7.47
N ILE A 5 0.27 48.74 -8.64
CA ILE A 5 -0.19 47.38 -8.98
C ILE A 5 0.99 46.49 -9.36
N LEU A 6 2.07 47.03 -9.93
CA LEU A 6 3.27 46.24 -10.25
C LEU A 6 4.05 45.82 -9.00
N ILE A 7 4.07 46.65 -7.95
CA ILE A 7 4.74 46.32 -6.69
C ILE A 7 3.90 45.30 -5.90
N SER A 8 2.56 45.39 -5.96
CA SER A 8 1.68 44.37 -5.35
C SER A 8 1.70 43.03 -6.09
N LEU A 9 1.84 43.00 -7.41
CA LEU A 9 2.01 41.74 -8.15
C LEU A 9 3.40 41.13 -7.97
N LEU A 10 4.45 41.93 -7.78
CA LEU A 10 5.80 41.43 -7.49
C LEU A 10 5.95 40.93 -6.04
N LEU A 11 5.16 41.46 -5.09
CA LEU A 11 5.08 40.99 -3.69
C LEU A 11 4.17 39.77 -3.51
N ILE A 12 3.24 39.53 -4.42
CA ILE A 12 2.38 38.34 -4.40
C ILE A 12 3.03 37.17 -5.15
N SER A 13 3.92 37.43 -6.12
CA SER A 13 4.74 36.38 -6.75
C SER A 13 5.92 35.90 -5.90
N THR A 14 6.33 36.65 -4.86
CA THR A 14 7.33 36.20 -3.87
C THR A 14 6.71 35.55 -2.62
N ALA A 15 5.38 35.54 -2.51
CA ALA A 15 4.64 34.85 -1.44
C ALA A 15 4.17 33.44 -1.85
N ILE A 16 4.45 33.01 -3.09
CA ILE A 16 4.35 31.60 -3.49
C ILE A 16 5.65 30.93 -3.03
N MET A 17 5.62 30.39 -1.81
CA MET A 17 6.53 29.38 -1.29
C MET A 17 8.03 29.67 -1.47
N SER A 18 8.58 30.60 -0.69
CA SER A 18 9.80 30.24 0.04
C SER A 18 9.36 29.35 1.21
N MET A 19 8.92 28.12 0.93
CA MET A 19 9.00 27.10 1.97
C MET A 19 10.50 26.99 2.26
N ALA A 20 10.91 27.41 3.44
CA ALA A 20 12.29 27.22 3.85
C ALA A 20 12.57 25.73 3.71
N GLN A 21 13.45 25.41 2.76
CA GLN A 21 13.73 24.04 2.38
C GLN A 21 14.32 23.33 3.60
N VAL A 22 13.73 22.21 4.00
CA VAL A 22 14.34 21.29 4.95
C VAL A 22 15.77 21.04 4.50
N THR A 23 16.75 21.16 5.39
CA THR A 23 18.15 21.11 4.96
C THR A 23 18.46 19.75 4.33
N ASN A 24 19.19 19.72 3.22
CA ASN A 24 19.45 18.49 2.45
C ASN A 24 20.88 17.95 2.67
N ASP A 25 21.46 18.27 3.81
CA ASP A 25 22.85 17.98 4.15
C ASP A 25 23.01 16.88 5.21
N GLN A 26 21.97 16.04 5.38
CA GLN A 26 22.02 14.86 6.24
C GLN A 26 23.22 13.97 5.86
N LYS A 27 23.83 13.35 6.86
CA LYS A 27 24.88 12.33 6.69
C LYS A 27 24.35 10.91 6.79
N MET A 28 23.20 10.73 7.44
CA MET A 28 22.42 9.50 7.40
C MET A 28 20.94 9.86 7.26
N LYS A 29 20.22 9.12 6.43
CA LYS A 29 18.82 9.37 6.12
C LYS A 29 18.09 8.06 5.82
N TYR A 30 16.97 7.86 6.51
CA TYR A 30 16.11 6.70 6.39
C TYR A 30 14.64 7.14 6.47
N TYR A 31 13.94 7.08 5.34
CA TYR A 31 12.52 7.39 5.19
C TYR A 31 11.59 6.23 5.53
N PHE A 32 12.11 5.00 5.57
CA PHE A 32 11.31 3.77 5.76
C PHE A 32 10.10 3.63 4.84
N THR A 33 10.11 4.27 3.67
CA THR A 33 9.05 4.17 2.66
C THR A 33 8.71 2.69 2.40
N PHE A 34 7.47 2.28 2.65
CA PHE A 34 6.99 0.90 2.58
C PHE A 34 7.75 -0.12 3.46
N GLY A 35 8.36 0.34 4.55
CA GLY A 35 9.19 -0.45 5.46
C GLY A 35 10.61 -0.72 4.96
N ASN A 36 11.09 -0.01 3.93
CA ASN A 36 12.42 -0.20 3.38
C ASN A 36 13.51 0.16 4.40
N LEU A 37 14.55 -0.66 4.50
CA LEU A 37 15.70 -0.44 5.38
C LEU A 37 16.92 0.14 4.64
N ALA A 38 16.81 0.38 3.33
CA ALA A 38 17.86 1.04 2.57
C ALA A 38 18.09 2.49 3.04
N SER A 39 19.32 2.98 2.90
CA SER A 39 19.58 4.41 3.12
C SER A 39 19.14 5.21 1.90
N ASP A 40 18.57 6.40 2.17
CA ASP A 40 18.20 7.37 1.14
C ASP A 40 19.37 8.27 0.71
N ILE A 41 20.59 7.97 1.18
CA ILE A 41 21.83 8.64 0.78
C ILE A 41 22.79 7.61 0.19
N SER A 42 23.30 7.90 -1.01
CA SER A 42 24.31 7.07 -1.66
C SER A 42 25.60 6.98 -0.83
N GLY A 43 26.15 5.77 -0.70
CA GLY A 43 27.39 5.52 0.05
C GLY A 43 27.22 5.40 1.57
N VAL A 44 25.99 5.53 2.09
CA VAL A 44 25.67 5.28 3.49
C VAL A 44 25.15 3.85 3.64
N SER A 45 25.60 3.15 4.70
CA SER A 45 25.16 1.78 4.95
C SER A 45 23.65 1.70 5.19
N ASN A 46 23.00 0.74 4.54
CA ASN A 46 21.62 0.36 4.81
C ASN A 46 21.48 -0.10 6.26
N ILE A 47 20.27 0.04 6.81
CA ILE A 47 19.91 -0.65 8.04
C ILE A 47 19.84 -2.14 7.73
N SER A 48 20.54 -2.93 8.55
CA SER A 48 20.53 -4.39 8.47
C SER A 48 19.80 -4.96 9.68
N LYS A 49 19.20 -6.14 9.50
CA LYS A 49 18.46 -6.83 10.55
C LYS A 49 19.29 -7.98 11.09
N SER A 50 19.73 -7.90 12.36
CA SER A 50 20.49 -8.99 12.99
C SER A 50 19.59 -10.09 13.57
N SER A 51 18.35 -9.76 13.96
CA SER A 51 17.35 -10.67 14.53
C SER A 51 15.96 -10.03 14.50
N GLY A 52 14.90 -10.80 14.73
CA GLY A 52 13.52 -10.30 14.87
C GLY A 52 12.78 -9.98 13.56
N SER A 53 11.71 -9.21 13.67
CA SER A 53 10.82 -8.82 12.57
C SER A 53 10.69 -7.31 12.47
N VAL A 54 10.54 -6.84 11.24
CA VAL A 54 10.10 -5.48 10.94
C VAL A 54 8.91 -5.58 10.00
N SER A 55 7.98 -4.65 10.13
CA SER A 55 6.83 -4.50 9.24
C SER A 55 6.66 -3.02 8.91
N ARG A 56 5.94 -2.73 7.83
CA ARG A 56 5.52 -1.35 7.54
C ARG A 56 4.33 -0.95 8.41
N THR A 57 4.16 0.35 8.60
CA THR A 57 2.98 0.96 9.20
C THR A 57 2.78 2.35 8.60
N SER A 58 1.61 2.94 8.82
CA SER A 58 1.34 4.30 8.36
C SER A 58 2.14 5.33 9.17
N ASP A 59 2.73 6.29 8.47
CA ASP A 59 3.46 7.44 8.99
C ASP A 59 2.51 8.53 9.54
N ARG A 60 3.05 9.70 9.87
CA ARG A 60 2.27 10.85 10.38
C ARG A 60 1.33 11.48 9.34
N PHE A 61 1.48 11.10 8.07
CA PHE A 61 0.63 11.54 6.96
C PHE A 61 -0.38 10.47 6.54
N ASN A 62 -0.44 9.34 7.26
CA ASN A 62 -1.25 8.16 6.95
C ASN A 62 -0.82 7.44 5.65
N GLU A 63 0.43 7.61 5.24
CA GLU A 63 1.03 6.87 4.13
C GLU A 63 1.88 5.73 4.69
N GLU A 64 2.01 4.61 4.00
CA GLU A 64 2.72 3.41 4.48
C GLU A 64 4.26 3.58 4.49
N ASN A 65 4.78 4.66 5.05
CA ASN A 65 6.20 5.02 5.05
C ASN A 65 6.90 4.87 6.39
N ALA A 66 6.27 4.29 7.40
CA ALA A 66 6.91 4.11 8.70
C ALA A 66 7.34 2.66 8.95
N LEU A 67 8.35 2.51 9.82
CA LEU A 67 8.85 1.23 10.27
C LEU A 67 8.22 0.83 11.60
N LYS A 68 7.52 -0.30 11.64
CA LYS A 68 7.11 -0.98 12.87
C LYS A 68 8.15 -2.03 13.26
N ILE A 69 8.68 -1.90 14.47
CA ILE A 69 9.72 -2.80 14.99
C ILE A 69 9.08 -3.89 15.84
N GLY A 70 9.37 -5.17 15.53
CA GLY A 70 8.93 -6.30 16.33
C GLY A 70 9.79 -6.51 17.57
N THR A 71 9.30 -7.31 18.53
CA THR A 71 10.10 -7.72 19.69
C THR A 71 11.34 -8.53 19.27
N SER A 72 12.41 -8.51 20.08
CA SER A 72 13.68 -9.20 19.78
C SER A 72 14.38 -8.71 18.49
N THR A 73 14.02 -7.53 18.00
CA THR A 73 14.55 -6.96 16.75
C THR A 73 15.63 -5.94 17.02
N ARG A 74 16.79 -6.12 16.37
CA ARG A 74 17.92 -5.20 16.47
C ARG A 74 18.38 -4.77 15.07
N LEU A 75 18.54 -3.45 14.89
CA LEU A 75 18.69 -2.82 13.60
C LEU A 75 19.93 -1.89 13.55
N PRO A 76 21.14 -2.43 13.32
CA PRO A 76 22.32 -1.63 12.96
C PRO A 76 22.13 -0.88 11.64
N GLY A 77 22.42 0.42 11.62
CA GLY A 77 22.40 1.30 10.46
C GLY A 77 23.77 1.89 10.11
N GLY A 78 23.77 3.14 9.62
CA GLY A 78 24.95 3.88 9.18
C GLY A 78 25.95 4.17 10.31
N ASN A 79 27.20 4.45 9.91
CA ASN A 79 28.28 4.78 10.83
C ASN A 79 28.96 6.11 10.47
N THR A 80 29.58 6.75 11.46
CA THR A 80 30.26 8.04 11.31
C THR A 80 31.69 7.91 10.77
N SER A 81 32.22 6.70 10.63
CA SER A 81 33.59 6.46 10.13
C SER A 81 33.80 6.93 8.68
N ASN A 82 32.71 7.12 7.94
CA ASN A 82 32.73 7.54 6.54
C ASN A 82 32.61 9.07 6.39
N PHE A 83 32.51 9.83 7.49
CA PHE A 83 32.35 11.28 7.42
C PHE A 83 33.73 11.93 7.25
N THR A 84 33.78 13.08 6.56
CA THR A 84 35.03 13.79 6.22
C THR A 84 35.84 14.23 7.44
N SER A 85 35.24 14.23 8.64
CA SER A 85 35.92 14.48 9.92
C SER A 85 35.61 13.38 10.94
N ASN A 86 36.64 12.74 11.51
CA ASN A 86 36.50 11.64 12.48
C ASN A 86 36.12 12.09 13.91
N ASN A 87 36.01 13.40 14.16
CA ASN A 87 35.76 13.99 15.48
C ASN A 87 34.47 14.82 15.46
N ILE A 88 33.31 14.14 15.48
CA ILE A 88 32.01 14.80 15.48
C ILE A 88 31.64 15.13 16.94
N ASN A 89 31.74 16.40 17.30
CA ASN A 89 31.29 16.89 18.60
C ASN A 89 29.97 17.67 18.48
N ASN A 90 29.76 18.27 17.30
CA ASN A 90 28.56 18.98 16.90
C ASN A 90 27.72 18.02 16.06
N SER A 91 26.50 17.73 16.50
CA SER A 91 25.64 16.79 15.79
C SER A 91 24.18 17.04 16.10
N THR A 92 23.31 16.55 15.22
CA THR A 92 21.87 16.54 15.45
C THR A 92 21.32 15.20 15.01
N LEU A 93 20.64 14.48 15.91
CA LEU A 93 19.84 13.32 15.59
C LEU A 93 18.37 13.74 15.66
N SER A 94 17.62 13.51 14.58
CA SER A 94 16.18 13.79 14.47
C SER A 94 15.47 12.52 14.05
N PHE A 95 14.31 12.23 14.64
CA PHE A 95 13.47 11.12 14.23
C PHE A 95 12.02 11.32 14.69
N TRP A 96 11.10 10.65 14.02
CA TRP A 96 9.72 10.52 14.47
C TRP A 96 9.52 9.16 15.12
N MET A 97 8.72 9.13 16.19
CA MET A 97 8.35 7.90 16.87
C MET A 97 6.86 7.86 17.20
N LYS A 98 6.30 6.66 17.19
CA LYS A 98 4.96 6.39 17.72
C LYS A 98 5.01 5.12 18.55
N GLN A 99 4.56 5.22 19.80
CA GLN A 99 4.63 4.14 20.78
C GLN A 99 3.23 3.90 21.36
N SER A 100 2.83 2.65 21.43
CA SER A 100 1.62 2.24 22.17
C SER A 100 1.94 2.13 23.66
N GLU A 101 0.90 2.21 24.49
CA GLU A 101 0.97 2.22 25.95
C GLU A 101 1.99 1.20 26.50
N ILE A 102 2.94 1.68 27.32
CA ILE A 102 3.97 0.84 27.91
C ILE A 102 3.54 0.41 29.32
N THR A 103 3.23 -0.88 29.47
CA THR A 103 2.76 -1.44 30.75
C THR A 103 3.84 -2.24 31.52
N THR A 104 5.04 -2.36 30.94
CA THR A 104 6.12 -3.17 31.53
C THR A 104 7.26 -2.30 32.04
N SER A 105 7.73 -2.58 33.25
CA SER A 105 8.81 -1.84 33.93
C SER A 105 10.19 -2.14 33.32
N GLN A 106 10.37 -1.86 32.03
CA GLN A 106 11.63 -2.02 31.32
C GLN A 106 12.01 -0.74 30.59
N THR A 107 13.29 -0.39 30.64
CA THR A 107 13.86 0.66 29.80
C THR A 107 13.99 0.16 28.36
N LYS A 108 13.27 0.79 27.44
CA LYS A 108 13.32 0.53 25.99
C LYS A 108 14.23 1.57 25.35
N ARG A 109 15.39 1.15 24.83
CA ARG A 109 16.26 2.04 24.05
C ARG A 109 15.70 2.15 22.65
N ILE A 110 15.37 3.36 22.23
CA ILE A 110 14.78 3.63 20.93
C ILE A 110 15.91 3.68 19.89
N ILE A 111 16.82 4.64 20.07
CA ILE A 111 17.97 4.88 19.19
C ILE A 111 19.24 5.02 20.02
N GLN A 112 20.34 4.49 19.51
CA GLN A 112 21.67 4.63 20.10
C GLN A 112 22.71 4.97 19.03
N VAL A 113 23.57 5.94 19.32
CA VAL A 113 24.70 6.33 18.47
C VAL A 113 25.96 6.20 19.31
N TYR A 114 26.62 5.03 19.23
CA TYR A 114 27.84 4.72 19.99
C TYR A 114 29.00 4.34 19.09
N GLY A 115 30.17 4.87 19.40
CA GLY A 115 31.44 4.57 18.74
C GLY A 115 32.41 3.79 19.60
N ASP A 116 33.70 4.03 19.36
CA ASP A 116 34.80 3.35 20.04
C ASP A 116 34.60 3.39 21.56
N ASN A 117 34.90 2.28 22.25
CA ASN A 117 34.74 2.15 23.71
C ASN A 117 33.35 2.54 24.25
N SER A 118 32.30 2.43 23.41
CA SER A 118 30.93 2.83 23.75
C SER A 118 30.73 4.32 24.05
N HIS A 119 31.61 5.19 23.56
CA HIS A 119 31.43 6.64 23.59
C HIS A 119 30.20 7.04 22.75
N GLY A 120 29.38 7.96 23.26
CA GLY A 120 28.28 8.56 22.50
C GLY A 120 27.02 8.73 23.35
N PHE A 121 25.85 8.67 22.73
CA PHE A 121 24.58 8.85 23.41
C PHE A 121 23.48 7.91 22.91
N ARG A 122 22.40 7.82 23.69
CA ARG A 122 21.19 7.06 23.36
C ARG A 122 19.94 7.78 23.85
N ILE A 123 18.80 7.43 23.28
CA ILE A 123 17.46 7.89 23.66
C ILE A 123 16.66 6.66 24.12
N GLU A 124 15.95 6.80 25.23
CA GLU A 124 15.23 5.71 25.86
C GLU A 124 13.89 6.15 26.47
N LEU A 125 12.95 5.22 26.50
CA LEU A 125 11.72 5.30 27.30
C LEU A 125 11.86 4.38 28.50
N ALA A 126 11.39 4.81 29.66
CA ALA A 126 11.28 3.94 30.83
C ALA A 126 9.94 4.13 31.53
N PHE A 127 9.23 3.03 31.74
CA PHE A 127 8.04 2.97 32.59
C PHE A 127 8.47 2.68 34.03
N ASN A 128 8.03 3.52 34.97
CA ASN A 128 8.39 3.41 36.39
C ASN A 128 7.29 2.77 37.26
N GLY A 129 6.22 2.24 36.64
CA GLY A 129 5.07 1.65 37.31
C GLY A 129 3.82 2.52 37.29
N THR A 130 3.95 3.84 37.15
CA THR A 130 2.82 4.79 37.03
C THR A 130 2.91 5.64 35.77
N ASP A 131 4.12 5.97 35.33
CA ASP A 131 4.37 6.94 34.28
C ASP A 131 5.49 6.48 33.34
N VAL A 132 5.43 6.98 32.11
CA VAL A 132 6.53 6.87 31.14
C VAL A 132 7.42 8.10 31.23
N THR A 133 8.73 7.86 31.13
CA THR A 133 9.73 8.92 31.05
C THR A 133 10.48 8.82 29.73
N LEU A 134 10.65 9.97 29.06
CA LEU A 134 11.62 10.13 27.99
C LEU A 134 12.95 10.53 28.59
N GLY A 135 14.04 9.91 28.15
CA GLY A 135 15.37 10.31 28.54
C GLY A 135 16.41 10.14 27.46
N TRP A 136 17.53 10.81 27.65
CA TRP A 136 18.76 10.53 26.92
C TRP A 136 19.90 10.29 27.90
N ASN A 137 20.88 9.50 27.46
CA ASN A 137 22.03 9.10 28.25
C ASN A 137 23.30 9.18 27.40
N ALA A 138 24.22 10.08 27.76
CA ALA A 138 25.49 10.27 27.11
C ALA A 138 26.64 9.77 28.00
N ARG A 139 27.64 9.17 27.37
CA ARG A 139 28.79 8.60 28.08
C ARG A 139 30.10 8.70 27.32
N LEU A 140 31.16 8.82 28.11
CA LEU A 140 32.53 8.54 27.72
C LEU A 140 33.05 7.40 28.60
N GLY A 141 33.32 6.23 28.00
CA GLY A 141 33.79 5.04 28.70
C GLY A 141 32.75 3.92 28.64
N THR A 142 33.07 2.81 29.29
CA THR A 142 32.21 1.63 29.36
C THR A 142 31.15 1.78 30.44
N VAL A 143 30.19 0.84 30.49
CA VAL A 143 29.13 0.83 31.52
C VAL A 143 29.71 0.73 32.95
N SER A 144 30.91 0.17 33.10
CA SER A 144 31.59 -0.08 34.38
C SER A 144 32.68 0.94 34.72
N SER A 145 33.03 1.85 33.82
CA SER A 145 34.09 2.84 34.03
C SER A 145 33.84 4.10 33.19
N TYR A 146 33.03 5.01 33.72
CA TYR A 146 32.75 6.30 33.09
C TYR A 146 33.88 7.29 33.35
N THR A 147 34.45 7.87 32.30
CA THR A 147 35.33 9.05 32.36
C THR A 147 34.57 10.35 32.12
N GLY A 148 33.31 10.25 31.68
CA GLY A 148 32.34 11.33 31.60
C GLY A 148 30.94 10.74 31.44
N HIS A 149 29.94 11.32 32.11
CA HIS A 149 28.56 10.87 32.05
C HIS A 149 27.60 12.05 32.20
N SER A 150 26.51 12.03 31.44
CA SER A 150 25.40 12.96 31.60
C SER A 150 24.12 12.29 31.15
N ALA A 151 23.03 12.55 31.85
CA ALA A 151 21.71 12.05 31.50
C ALA A 151 20.64 13.02 31.97
N ALA A 152 19.50 13.01 31.30
CA ALA A 152 18.31 13.71 31.74
C ALA A 152 17.07 12.90 31.36
N THR A 153 16.05 13.00 32.21
CA THR A 153 14.75 12.38 32.00
C THR A 153 13.65 13.38 32.32
N ILE A 154 12.48 13.19 31.70
CA ILE A 154 11.26 13.91 32.02
C ILE A 154 10.08 12.94 31.92
N GLN A 155 9.12 13.07 32.84
CA GLN A 155 7.82 12.43 32.67
C GLN A 155 7.13 12.98 31.42
N ASN A 156 6.67 12.10 30.55
CA ASN A 156 6.00 12.48 29.32
C ASN A 156 5.02 11.37 28.89
N ASP A 157 4.01 11.76 28.13
CA ASP A 157 2.95 10.88 27.63
C ASP A 157 3.20 10.58 26.14
N LEU A 158 4.36 9.99 25.82
CA LEU A 158 4.76 9.68 24.43
C LEU A 158 4.28 8.30 23.96
N ASP A 159 3.72 7.50 24.86
CA ASP A 159 3.14 6.18 24.60
C ASP A 159 1.61 6.24 24.38
N ASN A 160 1.16 7.35 23.82
CA ASN A 160 -0.25 7.70 23.57
C ASN A 160 -0.75 7.30 22.17
N ASP A 161 -0.03 6.42 21.46
CA ASP A 161 -0.31 6.04 20.07
C ASP A 161 -0.34 7.20 19.05
N SER A 162 0.34 8.31 19.34
CA SER A 162 0.52 9.44 18.41
C SER A 162 1.97 9.55 17.94
N TRP A 163 2.16 10.21 16.80
CA TRP A 163 3.48 10.51 16.25
C TRP A 163 4.08 11.72 16.97
N HIS A 164 5.31 11.55 17.49
CA HIS A 164 6.08 12.58 18.16
C HIS A 164 7.44 12.76 17.49
N HIS A 165 7.88 14.01 17.35
CA HIS A 165 9.18 14.37 16.79
C HIS A 165 10.19 14.58 17.90
N ILE A 166 11.26 13.79 17.89
CA ILE A 166 12.32 13.85 18.90
C ILE A 166 13.63 14.27 18.25
N VAL A 167 14.27 15.30 18.82
CA VAL A 167 15.57 15.77 18.36
C VAL A 167 16.54 15.89 19.52
N VAL A 168 17.75 15.34 19.35
CA VAL A 168 18.88 15.54 20.25
C VAL A 168 19.98 16.27 19.49
N ARG A 169 20.34 17.46 19.96
CA ARG A 169 21.39 18.31 19.42
C ARG A 169 22.57 18.37 20.39
N THR A 170 23.78 18.16 19.89
CA THR A 170 25.02 18.26 20.66
C THR A 170 25.83 19.49 20.24
N GLU A 171 26.39 20.22 21.20
CA GLU A 171 27.21 21.41 20.94
C GLU A 171 28.52 21.37 21.73
N LEU A 172 29.65 21.46 21.03
CA LEU A 172 30.96 21.65 21.65
C LEU A 172 31.05 23.08 22.22
N THR A 173 30.93 23.21 23.53
CA THR A 173 30.96 24.50 24.24
C THR A 173 32.36 24.89 24.70
N SER A 174 33.23 23.90 24.89
CA SER A 174 34.67 24.07 25.10
C SER A 174 35.39 22.81 24.62
N ALA A 175 36.72 22.83 24.50
CA ALA A 175 37.50 21.70 24.00
C ALA A 175 37.22 20.36 24.70
N ASN A 176 36.72 20.39 25.94
CA ASN A 176 36.47 19.23 26.79
C ASN A 176 35.00 19.06 27.20
N LYS A 177 34.06 19.83 26.62
CA LYS A 177 32.66 19.87 27.08
C LYS A 177 31.67 19.92 25.92
N VAL A 178 30.75 18.96 25.91
CA VAL A 178 29.62 18.92 24.96
C VAL A 178 28.31 19.13 25.70
N LYS A 179 27.51 20.10 25.24
CA LYS A 179 26.14 20.36 25.70
C LYS A 179 25.16 19.52 24.88
N PHE A 180 24.09 19.07 25.53
CA PHE A 180 22.95 18.39 24.94
C PHE A 180 21.69 19.23 25.11
N ASP A 181 21.01 19.48 24.00
CA ASP A 181 19.68 20.06 23.95
C ASP A 181 18.74 19.03 23.32
N CYS A 182 17.54 18.90 23.88
CA CYS A 182 16.52 17.96 23.42
C CYS A 182 15.22 18.70 23.10
N PHE A 183 14.63 18.39 21.95
CA PHE A 183 13.37 18.95 21.50
C PHE A 183 12.33 17.84 21.41
N ILE A 184 11.10 18.18 21.79
CA ILE A 184 9.91 17.34 21.61
C ILE A 184 8.93 18.17 20.81
N ASP A 185 8.48 17.64 19.68
CA ASP A 185 7.48 18.26 18.81
C ASP A 185 7.88 19.70 18.41
N GLY A 186 9.12 19.83 17.93
CA GLY A 186 9.71 21.10 17.51
C GLY A 186 10.05 22.07 18.65
N THR A 187 9.74 21.74 19.90
CA THR A 187 9.90 22.66 21.05
C THR A 187 11.05 22.23 21.96
N LEU A 188 11.93 23.17 22.34
CA LEU A 188 13.05 22.91 23.26
C LEU A 188 12.53 22.50 24.63
N ASN A 189 12.89 21.30 25.09
CA ASN A 189 12.51 20.81 26.41
C ASN A 189 13.57 21.22 27.45
N THR A 190 13.23 22.15 28.34
CA THR A 190 14.19 22.71 29.31
C THR A 190 14.70 21.70 30.35
N ALA A 191 13.92 20.66 30.69
CA ALA A 191 14.33 19.64 31.64
C ALA A 191 15.40 18.69 31.04
N LEU A 192 15.24 18.37 29.75
CA LEU A 192 16.16 17.53 28.99
C LEU A 192 17.34 18.30 28.38
N SER A 193 17.29 19.63 28.36
CA SER A 193 18.27 20.48 27.66
C SER A 193 19.27 21.15 28.59
N ASN A 194 20.26 21.83 28.00
CA ASN A 194 21.33 22.53 28.70
C ASN A 194 22.08 21.65 29.72
N LYS A 195 22.20 20.35 29.44
CA LYS A 195 23.04 19.43 30.20
C LYS A 195 24.34 19.20 29.47
N THR A 196 25.40 18.94 30.20
CA THR A 196 26.73 18.80 29.60
C THR A 196 27.43 17.56 30.08
N ILE A 197 28.18 16.94 29.18
CA ILE A 197 29.20 15.95 29.50
C ILE A 197 30.57 16.61 29.38
N THR A 198 31.44 16.32 30.35
CA THR A 198 32.80 16.87 30.42
C THR A 198 33.81 15.72 30.45
N HIS A 199 34.98 15.92 29.85
CA HIS A 199 36.11 14.99 29.91
C HIS A 199 37.35 15.67 30.49
N THR A 200 38.29 14.89 31.03
CA THR A 200 39.56 15.40 31.58
C THR A 200 40.53 15.89 30.51
N GLN A 201 40.26 15.58 29.24
CA GLN A 201 41.00 16.01 28.05
C GLN A 201 40.03 16.49 26.94
N ASN A 202 40.53 16.72 25.73
CA ASN A 202 39.69 17.08 24.58
C ASN A 202 38.61 15.99 24.30
N ILE A 203 37.35 16.40 24.13
CA ILE A 203 36.18 15.49 24.03
C ILE A 203 35.95 14.89 22.63
N SER A 204 36.93 14.98 21.73
CA SER A 204 36.91 14.45 20.36
C SER A 204 36.46 12.98 20.18
N LEU A 205 36.43 12.19 21.24
CA LEU A 205 36.07 10.76 21.20
C LEU A 205 34.55 10.51 21.21
N LEU A 206 33.70 11.50 21.49
CA LEU A 206 32.28 11.27 21.79
C LEU A 206 31.56 10.46 20.71
N LEU A 207 31.77 10.75 19.43
CA LEU A 207 31.12 10.05 18.31
C LEU A 207 32.11 9.50 17.28
N LYS A 208 33.35 9.22 17.70
CA LYS A 208 34.38 8.63 16.84
C LYS A 208 33.98 7.20 16.45
N ASN A 209 33.88 6.92 15.15
CA ASN A 209 33.43 5.65 14.59
C ASN A 209 32.06 5.17 15.13
N ALA A 210 31.18 6.10 15.46
CA ALA A 210 29.88 5.79 16.01
C ALA A 210 28.95 5.14 15.00
N THR A 211 28.21 4.13 15.44
CA THR A 211 27.18 3.44 14.65
C THR A 211 25.81 3.79 15.19
N LEU A 212 24.89 4.13 14.29
CA LEU A 212 23.47 4.31 14.57
C LEU A 212 22.79 2.95 14.71
N TYR A 213 22.06 2.75 15.80
CA TYR A 213 21.25 1.56 16.05
C TYR A 213 19.82 1.96 16.35
N LEU A 214 18.86 1.28 15.72
CA LEU A 214 17.46 1.29 16.13
C LEU A 214 17.18 0.02 16.95
N SER A 215 16.45 0.14 18.06
CA SER A 215 16.22 -0.93 19.03
C SER A 215 17.52 -1.69 19.40
N PRO A 216 18.56 -1.00 19.92
CA PRO A 216 19.88 -1.59 20.16
C PRO A 216 19.87 -2.77 21.15
N THR A 217 18.88 -2.81 22.04
CA THR A 217 18.68 -3.85 23.08
C THR A 217 17.59 -4.86 22.71
N ALA A 218 17.07 -4.81 21.48
CA ALA A 218 16.08 -5.75 20.97
C ALA A 218 14.75 -5.80 21.76
N ASN A 219 14.41 -4.73 22.47
CA ASN A 219 13.22 -4.65 23.33
C ASN A 219 12.33 -3.43 23.05
N TYR A 220 12.74 -2.54 22.14
CA TYR A 220 11.86 -1.51 21.60
C TYR A 220 11.02 -2.10 20.47
N ASP A 221 9.71 -1.90 20.57
CA ASP A 221 8.64 -2.48 19.75
C ASP A 221 7.66 -1.42 19.22
N GLY A 222 8.10 -0.15 19.22
CA GLY A 222 7.35 0.97 18.66
C GLY A 222 7.61 1.16 17.16
N ASN A 223 7.10 2.28 16.66
CA ASN A 223 7.23 2.69 15.27
C ASN A 223 8.21 3.85 15.14
N LEU A 224 9.01 3.85 14.07
CA LEU A 224 9.94 4.91 13.72
C LEU A 224 9.71 5.39 12.30
N ASP A 225 9.96 6.69 12.10
CA ASP A 225 9.89 7.34 10.81
C ASP A 225 10.96 8.44 10.71
N ASP A 226 11.37 8.81 9.50
CA ASP A 226 12.25 9.95 9.20
C ASP A 226 13.48 10.09 10.11
N VAL A 227 14.33 9.06 10.14
CA VAL A 227 15.55 9.07 10.95
C VAL A 227 16.68 9.80 10.21
N TYR A 228 17.07 10.95 10.75
CA TYR A 228 18.10 11.83 10.20
C TYR A 228 19.26 12.03 11.17
N PHE A 229 20.49 12.00 10.63
CA PHE A 229 21.70 12.35 11.38
C PHE A 229 22.49 13.44 10.64
N TYR A 230 22.83 14.52 11.35
CA TYR A 230 23.65 15.63 10.87
C TYR A 230 24.95 15.69 11.68
N ASP A 231 26.06 16.03 11.03
CA ASP A 231 27.38 16.27 11.65
C ASP A 231 27.57 17.74 12.07
N ARG A 232 26.45 18.44 12.33
CA ARG A 232 26.41 19.81 12.81
C ARG A 232 25.20 20.06 13.70
N ASN A 233 25.20 21.24 14.30
CA ASN A 233 24.09 21.74 15.10
C ASN A 233 23.06 22.36 14.17
N LEU A 234 21.85 21.82 14.15
CA LEU A 234 20.72 22.51 13.56
C LEU A 234 20.30 23.67 14.47
N SER A 235 19.93 24.79 13.87
CA SER A 235 19.24 25.90 14.56
C SER A 235 17.83 25.50 15.00
N ASP A 236 17.27 26.21 15.97
CA ASP A 236 15.89 25.98 16.42
C ASP A 236 14.88 26.18 15.27
N ALA A 237 15.18 27.06 14.31
CA ALA A 237 14.37 27.26 13.11
C ALA A 237 14.42 26.04 12.18
N GLU A 238 15.60 25.45 11.94
CA GLU A 238 15.72 24.22 11.14
C GLU A 238 15.01 23.03 11.81
N ILE A 239 15.09 22.91 13.14
CA ILE A 239 14.36 21.90 13.90
C ILE A 239 12.84 22.12 13.78
N SER A 240 12.38 23.37 13.86
CA SER A 240 10.97 23.72 13.66
C SER A 240 10.50 23.37 12.25
N LEU A 241 11.37 23.48 11.24
CA LEU A 241 11.05 23.06 9.86
C LEU A 241 10.95 21.54 9.72
N LEU A 242 11.80 20.78 10.41
CA LEU A 242 11.70 19.31 10.46
C LEU A 242 10.39 18.85 11.13
N TYR A 243 9.97 19.53 12.20
CA TYR A 243 8.70 19.23 12.85
C TYR A 243 7.49 19.55 11.97
N ASN A 244 7.53 20.69 11.28
CA ASN A 244 6.46 21.14 10.38
C ASN A 244 6.61 20.63 8.94
N GLU A 245 7.46 19.63 8.71
CA GLU A 245 7.60 19.03 7.39
C GLU A 245 6.24 18.47 6.96
N THR A 246 5.80 18.85 5.76
CA THR A 246 4.61 18.29 5.13
C THR A 246 5.02 17.13 4.24
N ALA A 247 4.11 16.16 4.03
CA ALA A 247 4.33 15.10 3.05
C ALA A 247 4.89 15.68 1.74
N GLN A 248 6.01 15.13 1.27
CA GLN A 248 6.55 15.53 -0.03
C GLN A 248 5.47 15.25 -1.09
N PRO A 249 5.15 16.22 -1.96
CA PRO A 249 4.17 15.96 -3.00
C PRO A 249 4.69 14.80 -3.84
N ALA A 250 3.87 13.75 -3.95
CA ALA A 250 4.24 12.61 -4.77
C ALA A 250 4.57 13.09 -6.18
N ASN A 251 5.61 12.52 -6.78
CA ASN A 251 5.89 12.80 -8.18
C ASN A 251 4.80 12.15 -9.04
N ILE A 252 3.85 12.94 -9.52
CA ILE A 252 2.71 12.45 -10.31
C ILE A 252 3.06 12.52 -11.79
N ILE A 253 2.97 11.38 -12.45
CA ILE A 253 3.10 11.23 -13.90
C ILE A 253 1.71 11.00 -14.49
N TYR A 254 1.25 11.90 -15.35
CA TYR A 254 -0.06 11.82 -15.99
C TYR A 254 0.02 11.05 -17.32
N VAL A 255 -0.93 10.15 -17.54
CA VAL A 255 -1.05 9.34 -18.75
C VAL A 255 -2.46 9.45 -19.32
N ASN A 256 -2.57 9.87 -20.57
CA ASN A 256 -3.83 9.97 -21.28
C ASN A 256 -3.57 9.78 -22.77
N HIS A 257 -4.03 8.65 -23.33
CA HIS A 257 -3.82 8.34 -24.75
C HIS A 257 -4.50 9.34 -25.71
N ALA A 258 -5.41 10.18 -25.20
CA ALA A 258 -6.09 11.23 -25.94
C ALA A 258 -5.52 12.64 -25.69
N ALA A 259 -4.44 12.78 -24.91
CA ALA A 259 -3.80 14.08 -24.69
C ALA A 259 -3.22 14.65 -26.01
N THR A 260 -3.21 15.98 -26.11
CA THR A 260 -2.79 16.72 -27.32
C THR A 260 -1.65 17.71 -27.06
N GLY A 261 -1.20 17.84 -25.81
CA GLY A 261 -0.12 18.74 -25.42
C GLY A 261 1.28 18.20 -25.73
N THR A 262 2.26 18.55 -24.89
CA THR A 262 3.69 18.25 -25.12
C THR A 262 4.06 16.78 -24.93
N GLY A 263 3.23 15.98 -24.24
CA GLY A 263 3.48 14.56 -24.01
C GLY A 263 4.61 14.27 -23.02
N ASP A 264 4.81 15.16 -22.03
CA ASP A 264 5.88 15.07 -21.02
C ASP A 264 5.40 14.52 -19.66
N GLY A 265 4.10 14.27 -19.50
CA GLY A 265 3.52 13.69 -18.29
C GLY A 265 3.36 14.64 -17.11
N THR A 266 3.58 15.96 -17.28
CA THR A 266 3.58 16.93 -16.17
C THR A 266 2.20 17.39 -15.71
N SER A 267 1.16 17.14 -16.53
CA SER A 267 -0.24 17.50 -16.25
C SER A 267 -1.18 16.68 -17.15
N TRP A 268 -2.49 16.71 -16.90
CA TRP A 268 -3.47 16.08 -17.79
C TRP A 268 -3.40 16.58 -19.24
N SER A 269 -3.15 17.88 -19.47
CA SER A 269 -3.02 18.43 -20.83
C SER A 269 -1.75 17.97 -21.54
N ASN A 270 -0.66 17.82 -20.79
CA ASN A 270 0.64 17.39 -21.30
C ASN A 270 0.93 15.91 -21.02
N ALA A 271 -0.09 15.12 -20.71
CA ALA A 271 0.07 13.74 -20.30
C ALA A 271 0.76 12.90 -21.38
N TYR A 272 1.50 11.86 -20.96
CA TYR A 272 2.03 10.89 -21.91
C TYR A 272 0.89 10.21 -22.66
N THR A 273 1.00 10.15 -23.99
CA THR A 273 0.04 9.44 -24.85
C THR A 273 0.35 7.95 -24.96
N ASP A 274 1.61 7.55 -24.75
CA ASP A 274 2.03 6.16 -24.60
C ASP A 274 2.31 5.82 -23.13
N ALA A 275 1.55 4.87 -22.59
CA ALA A 275 1.70 4.43 -21.21
C ALA A 275 3.05 3.77 -20.93
N ARG A 276 3.68 3.12 -21.92
CA ARG A 276 5.01 2.53 -21.68
C ARG A 276 6.08 3.60 -21.46
N THR A 277 6.05 4.65 -22.27
CA THR A 277 6.97 5.79 -22.09
C THR A 277 6.83 6.37 -20.68
N ALA A 278 5.60 6.56 -20.19
CA ALA A 278 5.36 7.01 -18.82
C ALA A 278 5.98 6.06 -17.77
N PHE A 279 5.83 4.74 -17.94
CA PHE A 279 6.32 3.75 -16.99
C PHE A 279 7.85 3.71 -16.92
N ILE A 280 8.53 3.93 -18.05
CA ILE A 280 10.00 3.97 -18.13
C ILE A 280 10.55 5.30 -17.59
N SER A 281 9.83 6.40 -17.84
CA SER A 281 10.27 7.74 -17.44
C SER A 281 10.00 8.08 -15.98
N ALA A 282 9.14 7.33 -15.29
CA ALA A 282 8.75 7.59 -13.91
C ALA A 282 9.93 7.37 -12.93
N PRO A 283 10.38 8.42 -12.21
CA PRO A 283 11.39 8.28 -11.15
C PRO A 283 10.94 7.36 -10.01
N ASN A 284 11.88 6.93 -9.16
CA ASN A 284 11.56 6.16 -7.95
C ASN A 284 10.50 6.87 -7.09
N SER A 285 9.63 6.08 -6.46
CA SER A 285 8.54 6.56 -5.59
C SER A 285 7.51 7.45 -6.29
N SER A 286 7.38 7.37 -7.62
CA SER A 286 6.38 8.13 -8.38
C SER A 286 5.00 7.47 -8.38
N GLN A 287 3.98 8.29 -8.54
CA GLN A 287 2.63 7.86 -8.86
C GLN A 287 2.38 8.03 -10.36
N ILE A 288 1.78 7.04 -11.01
CA ILE A 288 1.35 7.11 -12.40
C ILE A 288 -0.17 7.14 -12.43
N TRP A 289 -0.75 8.25 -12.87
CA TRP A 289 -2.19 8.46 -12.95
C TRP A 289 -2.67 8.29 -14.39
N MET A 290 -3.50 7.28 -14.62
CA MET A 290 -4.00 6.93 -15.94
C MET A 290 -5.46 7.36 -16.11
N ALA A 291 -5.71 8.16 -17.15
CA ALA A 291 -7.06 8.48 -17.58
C ALA A 291 -7.77 7.23 -18.14
N LYS A 292 -9.10 7.24 -18.12
CA LYS A 292 -9.95 6.24 -18.76
C LYS A 292 -9.54 6.01 -20.21
N GLY A 293 -9.64 4.77 -20.65
CA GLY A 293 -9.26 4.40 -22.02
C GLY A 293 -8.69 2.99 -22.09
N LYS A 294 -8.54 2.50 -23.33
CA LYS A 294 -7.86 1.24 -23.66
C LYS A 294 -6.46 1.55 -24.17
N TYR A 295 -5.46 1.22 -23.37
CA TYR A 295 -4.05 1.38 -23.68
C TYR A 295 -3.54 0.07 -24.30
N ILE A 296 -3.06 0.19 -25.53
CA ILE A 296 -2.59 -0.91 -26.37
C ILE A 296 -1.13 -0.69 -26.74
N ARG A 297 -0.46 -1.75 -27.20
CA ARG A 297 0.87 -1.64 -27.82
C ARG A 297 0.72 -1.72 -29.33
N ILE A 298 1.40 -0.83 -30.05
CA ILE A 298 1.40 -0.79 -31.52
C ILE A 298 2.43 -1.79 -32.05
N GLY A 299 2.11 -2.47 -33.15
CA GLY A 299 2.99 -3.41 -33.86
C GLY A 299 2.59 -4.87 -33.65
N THR A 300 3.49 -5.81 -33.95
CA THR A 300 3.25 -7.26 -33.90
C THR A 300 4.16 -8.00 -32.91
N ASN A 301 4.94 -7.26 -32.12
CA ASN A 301 5.86 -7.87 -31.15
C ASN A 301 5.10 -8.41 -29.94
N ARG A 302 4.91 -9.73 -29.90
CA ARG A 302 4.24 -10.43 -28.81
C ARG A 302 4.94 -10.32 -27.44
N ASN A 303 6.19 -9.85 -27.39
CA ASN A 303 6.91 -9.57 -26.14
C ASN A 303 6.72 -8.12 -25.64
N ALA A 304 5.89 -7.31 -26.30
CA ALA A 304 5.59 -5.97 -25.82
C ALA A 304 4.73 -6.02 -24.55
N VAL A 305 5.24 -5.45 -23.46
CA VAL A 305 4.59 -5.48 -22.14
C VAL A 305 4.44 -4.08 -21.54
N PHE A 306 3.51 -3.93 -20.60
CA PHE A 306 3.50 -2.85 -19.62
C PHE A 306 4.32 -3.29 -18.40
N GLY A 307 5.31 -2.50 -18.01
CA GLY A 307 6.21 -2.79 -16.89
C GLY A 307 7.29 -1.70 -16.76
N TRP A 308 7.92 -1.65 -15.59
CA TRP A 308 8.92 -0.66 -15.22
C TRP A 308 10.08 -1.28 -14.43
N GLU A 309 11.19 -0.57 -14.32
CA GLU A 309 12.41 -0.97 -13.59
C GLU A 309 12.67 -0.08 -12.36
N THR A 310 11.75 0.84 -12.07
CA THR A 310 11.89 1.84 -11.02
C THR A 310 11.23 1.42 -9.70
N GLU A 311 11.87 1.82 -8.61
CA GLU A 311 11.48 1.43 -7.25
C GLU A 311 10.18 2.14 -6.83
N ASN A 312 9.31 1.44 -6.10
CA ASN A 312 8.17 2.03 -5.37
C ASN A 312 7.13 2.77 -6.24
N ILE A 313 6.89 2.31 -7.46
CA ILE A 313 5.84 2.88 -8.32
C ILE A 313 4.45 2.51 -7.83
N SER A 314 3.57 3.52 -7.79
CA SER A 314 2.13 3.34 -7.60
C SER A 314 1.36 3.71 -8.88
N LEU A 315 0.66 2.74 -9.44
CA LEU A 315 -0.13 2.88 -10.66
C LEU A 315 -1.62 2.99 -10.32
N TYR A 316 -2.26 4.07 -10.77
CA TYR A 316 -3.66 4.38 -10.49
C TYR A 316 -4.46 4.56 -11.78
N GLY A 317 -5.52 3.76 -11.94
CA GLY A 317 -6.56 3.95 -12.94
C GLY A 317 -7.81 4.57 -12.36
N GLY A 318 -8.68 5.06 -13.24
CA GLY A 318 -9.99 5.61 -12.85
C GLY A 318 -10.14 7.11 -13.04
N PHE A 319 -9.15 7.78 -13.63
CA PHE A 319 -9.25 9.21 -13.84
C PHE A 319 -10.05 9.54 -15.10
N SER A 320 -10.74 10.67 -15.12
CA SER A 320 -11.42 11.19 -16.29
C SER A 320 -10.42 11.72 -17.34
N GLY A 321 -9.30 12.29 -16.88
CA GLY A 321 -8.26 12.90 -17.72
C GLY A 321 -8.61 14.29 -18.26
N ASP A 322 -9.64 14.96 -17.72
CA ASP A 322 -10.17 16.23 -18.23
C ASP A 322 -9.51 17.50 -17.68
N GLY A 323 -8.52 17.34 -16.78
CA GLY A 323 -7.83 18.45 -16.13
C GLY A 323 -8.42 18.92 -14.81
N THR A 324 -9.53 18.33 -14.33
CA THR A 324 -10.17 18.73 -13.06
C THR A 324 -9.68 17.95 -11.84
N GLU A 325 -9.02 16.82 -12.04
CA GLU A 325 -8.59 15.89 -10.99
C GLU A 325 -7.21 16.29 -10.46
N THR A 326 -7.12 16.62 -9.17
CA THR A 326 -5.90 17.11 -8.49
C THR A 326 -5.48 16.22 -7.31
N SER A 327 -6.31 15.26 -6.93
CA SER A 327 -6.05 14.32 -5.84
C SER A 327 -6.43 12.89 -6.23
N ILE A 328 -5.84 11.92 -5.55
CA ILE A 328 -6.15 10.50 -5.75
C ILE A 328 -7.59 10.13 -5.40
N GLN A 329 -8.31 10.98 -4.66
CA GLN A 329 -9.71 10.76 -4.28
C GLN A 329 -10.69 11.26 -5.35
N ASP A 330 -10.22 12.01 -6.36
CA ASP A 330 -11.09 12.56 -7.40
C ASP A 330 -11.53 11.52 -8.44
N ARG A 331 -10.75 10.44 -8.58
CA ARG A 331 -10.98 9.34 -9.53
C ARG A 331 -12.26 8.58 -9.25
N ASP A 332 -12.81 7.97 -10.30
CA ASP A 332 -13.93 7.05 -10.24
C ASP A 332 -13.59 5.80 -11.06
N TRP A 333 -12.87 4.86 -10.44
CA TRP A 333 -12.39 3.66 -11.12
C TRP A 333 -13.50 2.69 -11.55
N VAL A 334 -14.73 2.88 -11.07
CA VAL A 334 -15.88 2.07 -11.49
C VAL A 334 -16.37 2.53 -12.86
N ASN A 335 -16.52 3.84 -13.06
CA ASN A 335 -17.06 4.40 -14.30
C ASN A 335 -15.97 4.78 -15.32
N ASN A 336 -14.82 5.26 -14.88
CA ASN A 336 -13.70 5.70 -15.72
C ASN A 336 -12.70 4.55 -15.95
N LYS A 337 -13.17 3.47 -16.60
CA LYS A 337 -12.37 2.26 -16.81
C LYS A 337 -11.04 2.54 -17.50
N THR A 338 -9.95 2.11 -16.87
CA THR A 338 -8.59 2.17 -17.41
C THR A 338 -8.16 0.74 -17.74
N ILE A 339 -7.92 0.46 -19.01
CA ILE A 339 -7.69 -0.89 -19.52
C ILE A 339 -6.28 -0.96 -20.11
N LEU A 340 -5.43 -1.82 -19.55
CA LEU A 340 -4.22 -2.29 -20.20
C LEU A 340 -4.56 -3.56 -20.97
N SER A 341 -4.31 -3.56 -22.28
CA SER A 341 -4.69 -4.65 -23.16
C SER A 341 -3.48 -5.25 -23.88
N GLY A 342 -3.47 -6.58 -23.96
CA GLY A 342 -2.51 -7.36 -24.76
C GLY A 342 -2.83 -7.41 -26.25
N ASP A 343 -3.95 -6.84 -26.68
CA ASP A 343 -4.34 -6.68 -28.09
C ASP A 343 -3.32 -5.78 -28.81
N LEU A 344 -2.65 -6.35 -29.81
CA LEU A 344 -1.57 -5.68 -30.53
C LEU A 344 -2.11 -5.04 -31.80
N GLY A 345 -1.99 -3.71 -31.90
CA GLY A 345 -2.54 -2.98 -33.04
C GLY A 345 -4.07 -2.83 -33.06
N ASN A 346 -4.77 -3.30 -32.01
CA ASN A 346 -6.23 -3.20 -31.86
C ASN A 346 -6.99 -3.86 -33.02
N ASP A 347 -6.50 -5.02 -33.47
CA ASP A 347 -7.13 -5.83 -34.50
C ASP A 347 -8.12 -6.84 -33.92
N ASN A 348 -8.12 -7.03 -32.59
CA ASN A 348 -8.90 -8.03 -31.86
C ASN A 348 -8.63 -9.47 -32.31
N ASP A 349 -7.44 -9.76 -32.86
CA ASP A 349 -7.01 -11.11 -33.19
C ASP A 349 -6.25 -11.75 -32.00
N PRO A 350 -6.90 -12.62 -31.19
CA PRO A 350 -6.25 -13.21 -30.04
C PRO A 350 -5.02 -14.05 -30.41
N SER A 351 -4.88 -14.50 -31.66
CA SER A 351 -3.76 -15.34 -32.09
C SER A 351 -2.41 -14.62 -32.05
N ASN A 352 -2.42 -13.28 -32.18
CA ASN A 352 -1.24 -12.45 -32.25
C ASN A 352 -1.03 -11.57 -31.00
N ASN A 353 -1.99 -11.52 -30.06
CA ASN A 353 -1.89 -10.74 -28.83
C ASN A 353 -0.57 -10.96 -28.07
N ALA A 354 -0.12 -9.95 -27.33
CA ALA A 354 1.04 -10.04 -26.46
C ALA A 354 0.96 -11.27 -25.54
N TYR A 355 2.10 -11.91 -25.29
CA TYR A 355 2.16 -13.03 -24.35
C TYR A 355 1.75 -12.58 -22.96
N HIS A 356 2.22 -11.40 -22.54
CA HIS A 356 1.91 -10.81 -21.24
C HIS A 356 1.39 -9.38 -21.46
N VAL A 357 0.30 -9.03 -20.78
CA VAL A 357 -0.16 -7.63 -20.73
C VAL A 357 0.77 -6.85 -19.81
N PHE A 358 0.90 -7.33 -18.58
CA PHE A 358 1.70 -6.73 -17.54
C PHE A 358 2.83 -7.69 -17.16
N MET A 359 4.06 -7.23 -17.29
CA MET A 359 5.23 -8.00 -16.88
C MET A 359 6.14 -7.09 -16.06
N GLY A 360 6.28 -7.39 -14.78
CA GLY A 360 7.10 -6.63 -13.87
C GLY A 360 6.43 -6.38 -12.51
N PRO A 361 6.99 -5.49 -11.68
CA PRO A 361 8.22 -4.71 -11.92
C PRO A 361 9.45 -5.55 -12.30
N LEU A 362 10.34 -5.03 -13.12
CA LEU A 362 11.50 -5.74 -13.71
C LEU A 362 12.78 -5.55 -12.87
N GLY A 363 12.74 -5.93 -11.59
CA GLY A 363 13.92 -5.88 -10.73
C GLY A 363 15.02 -6.85 -11.15
N ASN A 364 16.23 -6.64 -10.62
CA ASN A 364 17.36 -7.57 -10.78
C ASN A 364 18.11 -7.81 -9.47
N ILE A 365 19.14 -8.66 -9.49
CA ILE A 365 19.90 -9.03 -8.29
C ILE A 365 20.57 -7.83 -7.59
N ASN A 366 21.05 -6.85 -8.37
CA ASN A 366 21.74 -5.65 -7.89
C ASN A 366 20.76 -4.52 -7.52
N GLN A 367 19.58 -4.52 -8.13
CA GLN A 367 18.52 -3.53 -7.92
C GLN A 367 17.16 -4.25 -7.85
N PRO A 368 16.83 -4.89 -6.72
CA PRO A 368 15.52 -5.48 -6.53
C PRO A 368 14.46 -4.39 -6.40
N ILE A 369 13.21 -4.71 -6.74
CA ILE A 369 12.08 -3.80 -6.52
C ILE A 369 11.36 -4.21 -5.25
N HIS A 370 11.34 -3.30 -4.29
CA HIS A 370 10.83 -3.58 -2.96
C HIS A 370 9.31 -3.49 -2.88
N TYR A 371 8.71 -2.60 -3.68
CA TYR A 371 7.26 -2.38 -3.69
C TYR A 371 6.72 -1.95 -5.05
N ALA A 372 5.53 -2.44 -5.37
CA ALA A 372 4.70 -1.97 -6.46
C ALA A 372 3.23 -2.02 -6.08
N TYR A 373 2.51 -0.94 -6.38
CA TYR A 373 1.08 -0.83 -6.12
C TYR A 373 0.31 -0.57 -7.41
N ILE A 374 -0.74 -1.33 -7.63
CA ILE A 374 -1.61 -1.21 -8.80
C ILE A 374 -3.05 -1.10 -8.29
N ASN A 375 -3.74 0.00 -8.59
CA ASN A 375 -5.10 0.25 -8.14
C ASN A 375 -6.03 0.69 -9.28
N GLY A 376 -7.16 0.01 -9.46
CA GLY A 376 -8.21 0.43 -10.40
C GLY A 376 -7.87 0.18 -11.87
N ILE A 377 -7.04 -0.82 -12.17
CA ILE A 377 -6.64 -1.18 -13.53
C ILE A 377 -7.36 -2.46 -13.98
N ILE A 378 -7.81 -2.48 -15.23
CA ILE A 378 -8.28 -3.68 -15.93
C ILE A 378 -7.13 -4.21 -16.78
N ILE A 379 -6.78 -5.49 -16.62
CA ILE A 379 -5.69 -6.17 -17.31
C ILE A 379 -6.28 -7.31 -18.13
N GLN A 380 -6.21 -7.21 -19.47
CA GLN A 380 -6.90 -8.17 -20.34
C GLN A 380 -6.20 -8.44 -21.67
N ASP A 381 -6.69 -9.47 -22.36
CA ASP A 381 -6.33 -9.85 -23.72
C ASP A 381 -4.89 -10.39 -23.86
N GLY A 382 -4.22 -10.80 -22.77
CA GLY A 382 -2.95 -11.51 -22.87
C GLY A 382 -3.11 -12.92 -23.43
N ASN A 383 -2.13 -13.41 -24.19
CA ASN A 383 -2.14 -14.76 -24.77
C ASN A 383 -0.80 -15.51 -24.65
N ALA A 384 -0.42 -15.95 -23.44
CA ALA A 384 0.79 -16.72 -23.16
C ALA A 384 0.69 -18.20 -23.61
N ASN A 385 0.58 -18.43 -24.94
CA ASN A 385 0.38 -19.74 -25.57
C ASN A 385 1.62 -20.31 -26.29
N GLY A 386 2.82 -19.84 -25.94
CA GLY A 386 4.07 -20.26 -26.57
C GLY A 386 4.34 -21.77 -26.48
N SER A 387 5.00 -22.32 -27.49
CA SER A 387 5.31 -23.76 -27.64
C SER A 387 6.70 -24.18 -27.13
N GLY A 388 7.58 -23.22 -26.80
CA GLY A 388 8.96 -23.46 -26.32
C GLY A 388 9.08 -23.76 -24.81
N SER A 389 10.30 -23.84 -24.29
CA SER A 389 10.59 -24.16 -22.87
C SER A 389 10.77 -22.93 -21.96
N THR A 390 10.59 -21.70 -22.44
CA THR A 390 10.72 -20.49 -21.63
C THR A 390 9.45 -20.19 -20.83
N LYS A 391 9.58 -19.64 -19.62
CA LYS A 391 8.45 -19.24 -18.75
C LYS A 391 7.70 -18.03 -19.35
N THR A 392 8.46 -17.11 -19.93
CA THR A 392 8.04 -15.81 -20.53
C THR A 392 7.21 -15.90 -21.81
N GLY A 393 6.76 -17.08 -22.21
CA GLY A 393 5.81 -17.23 -23.31
C GLY A 393 4.58 -18.06 -22.93
N ARG A 394 4.52 -18.56 -21.70
CA ARG A 394 3.59 -19.64 -21.31
C ARG A 394 2.82 -19.38 -20.03
N MET A 395 3.29 -18.46 -19.19
CA MET A 395 2.71 -18.27 -17.87
C MET A 395 2.38 -16.80 -17.61
N GLY A 396 1.25 -16.52 -16.95
CA GLY A 396 0.93 -15.13 -16.55
C GLY A 396 0.53 -14.25 -17.72
N ALA A 397 -0.51 -14.62 -18.47
CA ALA A 397 -0.90 -13.86 -19.65
C ALA A 397 -1.40 -12.45 -19.32
N GLY A 398 -2.21 -12.30 -18.26
CA GLY A 398 -2.51 -10.98 -17.71
C GLY A 398 -1.28 -10.40 -17.03
N VAL A 399 -0.79 -11.07 -16.00
CA VAL A 399 0.31 -10.61 -15.14
C VAL A 399 1.38 -11.69 -15.01
N LEU A 400 2.63 -11.35 -15.33
CA LEU A 400 3.81 -12.13 -15.00
C LEU A 400 4.70 -11.35 -14.03
N LEU A 401 4.78 -11.79 -12.78
CA LEU A 401 5.66 -11.19 -11.77
C LEU A 401 7.08 -11.74 -11.88
N TRP A 402 8.06 -10.84 -11.74
CA TRP A 402 9.48 -11.19 -11.79
C TRP A 402 10.06 -11.56 -10.44
N SER A 403 11.09 -12.40 -10.51
CA SER A 403 11.83 -13.03 -9.43
C SER A 403 12.47 -12.07 -8.42
N TYR A 404 12.77 -10.83 -8.83
CA TYR A 404 13.48 -9.84 -7.99
C TYR A 404 12.57 -8.72 -7.48
N VAL A 405 11.27 -8.99 -7.39
CA VAL A 405 10.31 -8.12 -6.73
C VAL A 405 9.94 -8.74 -5.38
N THR A 406 9.92 -7.94 -4.31
CA THR A 406 9.63 -8.46 -2.97
C THR A 406 8.21 -8.21 -2.51
N ASN A 407 7.52 -7.20 -3.04
CA ASN A 407 6.15 -6.87 -2.66
C ASN A 407 5.35 -6.29 -3.81
N VAL A 408 4.21 -6.88 -4.12
CA VAL A 408 3.27 -6.38 -5.14
C VAL A 408 1.87 -6.38 -4.57
N LYS A 409 1.16 -5.25 -4.71
CA LYS A 409 -0.23 -5.10 -4.28
C LYS A 409 -1.12 -4.73 -5.46
N PHE A 410 -2.16 -5.53 -5.67
CA PHE A 410 -3.27 -5.24 -6.57
C PHE A 410 -4.50 -4.87 -5.74
N GLU A 411 -5.13 -3.75 -6.06
CA GLU A 411 -6.35 -3.30 -5.38
C GLU A 411 -7.40 -2.81 -6.38
N ASN A 412 -8.66 -3.19 -6.19
CA ASN A 412 -9.76 -2.78 -7.09
C ASN A 412 -9.46 -3.09 -8.57
N CYS A 413 -8.65 -4.11 -8.85
CA CYS A 413 -8.23 -4.47 -10.20
C CYS A 413 -9.11 -5.58 -10.77
N VAL A 414 -9.19 -5.63 -12.11
CA VAL A 414 -9.88 -6.71 -12.83
C VAL A 414 -8.89 -7.37 -13.78
N ILE A 415 -8.61 -8.65 -13.58
CA ILE A 415 -7.75 -9.45 -14.45
C ILE A 415 -8.65 -10.40 -15.23
N GLN A 416 -8.83 -10.16 -16.52
CA GLN A 416 -9.87 -10.83 -17.30
C GLN A 416 -9.49 -11.21 -18.71
N ASN A 417 -10.17 -12.21 -19.27
CA ASN A 417 -10.07 -12.59 -20.68
C ASN A 417 -8.64 -12.89 -21.14
N ASN A 418 -7.79 -13.39 -20.24
CA ASN A 418 -6.43 -13.79 -20.57
C ASN A 418 -6.37 -15.28 -20.88
N THR A 419 -5.50 -15.69 -21.79
CA THR A 419 -5.25 -17.09 -22.13
C THR A 419 -3.79 -17.47 -21.91
N ALA A 420 -3.50 -18.53 -21.16
CA ALA A 420 -2.12 -18.99 -20.95
C ALA A 420 -1.98 -20.50 -20.87
N VAL A 421 -0.78 -21.01 -21.12
CA VAL A 421 -0.44 -22.37 -20.72
C VAL A 421 -0.59 -22.57 -19.19
N GLY A 422 -0.19 -21.60 -18.37
CA GLY A 422 -0.46 -21.65 -16.92
C GLY A 422 -0.68 -20.28 -16.30
N GLY A 423 -1.55 -20.17 -15.29
CA GLY A 423 -1.79 -18.89 -14.59
C GLY A 423 -2.23 -17.80 -15.56
N ALA A 424 -3.36 -17.98 -16.25
CA ALA A 424 -3.73 -17.05 -17.33
C ALA A 424 -4.00 -15.63 -16.81
N GLY A 425 -4.64 -15.49 -15.66
CA GLY A 425 -4.74 -14.20 -15.01
C GLY A 425 -3.38 -13.73 -14.49
N ILE A 426 -2.82 -14.44 -13.50
CA ILE A 426 -1.53 -14.09 -12.88
C ILE A 426 -0.62 -15.30 -12.67
N HIS A 427 0.67 -15.11 -12.95
CA HIS A 427 1.73 -16.00 -12.53
C HIS A 427 2.70 -15.27 -11.62
N ALA A 428 3.02 -15.88 -10.47
CA ALA A 428 4.03 -15.38 -9.55
C ALA A 428 4.95 -16.50 -9.09
N SER A 429 6.26 -16.22 -9.11
CA SER A 429 7.26 -17.12 -8.57
C SER A 429 8.27 -16.42 -7.67
N SER A 430 8.61 -17.05 -6.54
CA SER A 430 9.69 -16.61 -5.65
C SER A 430 10.99 -17.31 -6.02
N GLU A 431 11.50 -16.97 -7.21
CA GLU A 431 12.85 -17.35 -7.65
C GLU A 431 13.83 -16.28 -7.15
N GLY A 432 14.88 -16.64 -6.43
CA GLY A 432 15.93 -15.69 -6.03
C GLY A 432 15.61 -14.78 -4.83
N ARG A 433 14.39 -14.28 -4.65
CA ARG A 433 13.95 -13.51 -3.45
C ARG A 433 12.60 -13.95 -2.90
N GLU A 434 12.35 -13.58 -1.64
CA GLU A 434 11.07 -13.70 -0.98
C GLU A 434 10.06 -12.73 -1.64
N LEU A 435 8.86 -13.20 -1.95
CA LEU A 435 7.81 -12.39 -2.58
C LEU A 435 6.54 -12.40 -1.73
N TYR A 436 5.99 -11.22 -1.49
CA TYR A 436 4.67 -11.01 -0.92
C TYR A 436 3.74 -10.42 -1.98
N LEU A 437 2.66 -11.11 -2.28
CA LEU A 437 1.62 -10.67 -3.22
C LEU A 437 0.32 -10.45 -2.47
N ASN A 438 -0.22 -9.24 -2.52
CA ASN A 438 -1.53 -8.92 -1.96
C ASN A 438 -2.52 -8.59 -3.08
N MET A 439 -3.69 -9.21 -3.04
CA MET A 439 -4.82 -8.92 -3.91
C MET A 439 -6.03 -8.59 -3.04
N THR A 440 -6.49 -7.34 -3.10
CA THR A 440 -7.62 -6.86 -2.31
C THR A 440 -8.69 -6.28 -3.24
N ASN A 441 -9.95 -6.63 -3.04
CA ASN A 441 -11.08 -6.11 -3.84
C ASN A 441 -10.91 -6.37 -5.35
N CYS A 442 -10.24 -7.45 -5.73
CA CYS A 442 -9.93 -7.76 -7.12
C CYS A 442 -10.94 -8.75 -7.73
N ARG A 443 -11.04 -8.74 -9.06
CA ARG A 443 -11.78 -9.74 -9.83
C ARG A 443 -10.84 -10.49 -10.75
N LEU A 444 -10.80 -11.82 -10.67
CA LEU A 444 -10.09 -12.68 -11.62
C LEU A 444 -11.15 -13.48 -12.38
N THR A 445 -11.54 -12.98 -13.55
CA THR A 445 -12.74 -13.44 -14.26
C THR A 445 -12.44 -13.87 -15.68
N ASN A 446 -13.11 -14.90 -16.19
CA ASN A 446 -13.02 -15.32 -17.60
C ASN A 446 -11.58 -15.63 -18.10
N ASN A 447 -10.66 -16.00 -17.21
CA ASN A 447 -9.32 -16.40 -17.62
C ASN A 447 -9.29 -17.87 -18.02
N THR A 448 -8.56 -18.19 -19.08
CA THR A 448 -8.51 -19.53 -19.66
C THR A 448 -7.09 -20.09 -19.63
N ALA A 449 -6.85 -21.24 -18.99
CA ALA A 449 -5.52 -21.86 -18.99
C ALA A 449 -5.51 -23.36 -19.23
N ARG A 450 -4.31 -23.94 -19.41
CA ARG A 450 -4.12 -25.39 -19.30
C ARG A 450 -4.01 -25.81 -17.84
N VAL A 451 -3.38 -24.99 -16.99
CA VAL A 451 -3.19 -25.27 -15.55
C VAL A 451 -3.33 -23.98 -14.75
N GLY A 452 -4.10 -23.99 -13.66
CA GLY A 452 -4.28 -22.79 -12.82
C GLY A 452 -4.90 -21.63 -13.59
N ALA A 453 -6.20 -21.69 -13.90
CA ALA A 453 -6.83 -20.75 -14.84
C ALA A 453 -6.70 -19.26 -14.40
N PRO A 454 -7.19 -18.85 -13.23
CA PRO A 454 -7.01 -17.47 -12.77
C PRO A 454 -5.57 -17.20 -12.31
N PHE A 455 -4.92 -18.18 -11.68
CA PHE A 455 -3.57 -18.00 -11.17
C PHE A 455 -2.76 -19.30 -11.09
N LEU A 456 -1.44 -19.14 -11.19
CA LEU A 456 -0.44 -20.15 -10.88
C LEU A 456 0.66 -19.52 -10.02
N PHE A 457 0.74 -19.95 -8.76
CA PHE A 457 1.76 -19.51 -7.82
C PHE A 457 2.74 -20.63 -7.54
N HIS A 458 4.03 -20.34 -7.54
CA HIS A 458 4.99 -21.33 -7.07
C HIS A 458 6.20 -20.74 -6.35
N THR A 459 6.76 -21.51 -5.43
CA THR A 459 8.07 -21.18 -4.86
C THR A 459 9.19 -21.74 -5.71
N ASP A 460 10.40 -21.21 -5.58
CA ASP A 460 11.62 -21.87 -6.06
C ASP A 460 12.81 -21.51 -5.15
N GLY A 461 12.95 -22.27 -4.05
CA GLY A 461 14.01 -22.05 -3.06
C GLY A 461 13.85 -20.82 -2.15
N LYS A 462 12.85 -19.95 -2.39
CA LYS A 462 12.46 -18.82 -1.53
C LYS A 462 10.98 -18.86 -1.20
N ASN A 463 10.54 -18.20 -0.12
CA ASN A 463 9.13 -18.23 0.23
C ASN A 463 8.30 -17.26 -0.61
N LEU A 464 7.06 -17.67 -0.85
CA LEU A 464 6.02 -16.89 -1.50
C LEU A 464 4.82 -16.86 -0.56
N THR A 465 4.39 -15.65 -0.21
CA THR A 465 3.15 -15.43 0.54
C THR A 465 2.18 -14.69 -0.36
N VAL A 466 0.96 -15.21 -0.47
CA VAL A 466 -0.11 -14.64 -1.27
C VAL A 466 -1.35 -14.46 -0.41
N ASP A 467 -1.80 -13.21 -0.30
CA ASP A 467 -3.03 -12.84 0.39
C ASP A 467 -4.08 -12.41 -0.64
N ILE A 468 -5.24 -13.07 -0.62
CA ILE A 468 -6.38 -12.80 -1.48
C ILE A 468 -7.56 -12.43 -0.59
N ALA A 469 -7.86 -11.14 -0.48
CA ALA A 469 -8.90 -10.62 0.40
C ALA A 469 -10.02 -9.98 -0.41
N ASN A 470 -11.27 -10.29 -0.08
CA ASN A 470 -12.44 -9.67 -0.71
C ASN A 470 -12.43 -9.74 -2.26
N CYS A 471 -12.00 -10.87 -2.80
CA CYS A 471 -11.90 -11.04 -4.25
C CYS A 471 -13.01 -11.96 -4.79
N LEU A 472 -13.35 -11.73 -6.06
CA LEU A 472 -14.22 -12.62 -6.84
C LEU A 472 -13.35 -13.37 -7.86
N ILE A 473 -13.45 -14.70 -7.85
CA ILE A 473 -12.74 -15.59 -8.75
C ILE A 473 -13.79 -16.40 -9.52
N ASP A 474 -14.16 -15.92 -10.70
CA ASP A 474 -15.33 -16.44 -11.40
C ASP A 474 -15.10 -16.76 -12.87
N ASN A 475 -15.91 -17.68 -13.42
CA ASN A 475 -15.94 -18.00 -14.85
C ASN A 475 -14.58 -18.38 -15.47
N ASN A 476 -13.60 -18.80 -14.67
CA ASN A 476 -12.29 -19.20 -15.19
C ASN A 476 -12.35 -20.63 -15.71
N THR A 477 -11.64 -20.92 -16.81
CA THR A 477 -11.75 -22.19 -17.53
C THR A 477 -10.41 -22.87 -17.70
N ILE A 478 -10.33 -24.14 -17.33
CA ILE A 478 -9.29 -25.04 -17.81
C ILE A 478 -9.75 -25.67 -19.13
N LYS A 479 -8.88 -25.67 -20.13
CA LYS A 479 -9.10 -26.36 -21.41
C LYS A 479 -7.80 -26.87 -22.01
N ASP A 480 -7.93 -27.68 -23.05
CA ASP A 480 -6.78 -28.08 -23.87
C ASP A 480 -6.18 -26.86 -24.57
N LEU A 481 -4.87 -26.74 -24.50
CA LEU A 481 -4.09 -25.64 -25.07
C LEU A 481 -2.77 -26.20 -25.61
N PRO A 482 -1.95 -25.39 -26.31
CA PRO A 482 -0.61 -25.83 -26.69
C PRO A 482 0.13 -26.47 -25.50
N MET A 483 0.91 -27.52 -25.81
CA MET A 483 1.63 -28.39 -24.87
C MET A 483 0.83 -29.44 -24.09
N GLY A 484 -0.48 -29.62 -24.35
CA GLY A 484 -1.19 -30.83 -23.94
C GLY A 484 -2.63 -30.61 -23.50
N THR A 485 -3.20 -31.66 -22.91
CA THR A 485 -4.56 -31.67 -22.39
C THR A 485 -4.69 -30.78 -21.15
N GLY A 486 -5.89 -30.26 -20.90
CA GLY A 486 -6.21 -29.39 -19.76
C GLY A 486 -5.97 -30.11 -18.43
N GLY A 487 -5.16 -29.52 -17.56
CA GLY A 487 -4.82 -30.06 -16.25
C GLY A 487 -5.82 -29.66 -15.16
N ASN A 488 -5.30 -29.13 -14.04
CA ASN A 488 -6.09 -28.87 -12.84
C ASN A 488 -6.04 -27.41 -12.40
N GLY A 489 -6.90 -27.04 -11.45
CA GLY A 489 -6.91 -25.72 -10.83
C GLY A 489 -7.73 -24.71 -11.62
N HIS A 490 -9.00 -25.01 -11.87
CA HIS A 490 -9.89 -24.07 -12.55
C HIS A 490 -10.26 -22.86 -11.67
N GLY A 491 -10.18 -22.98 -10.34
CA GLY A 491 -10.16 -21.84 -9.40
C GLY A 491 -8.75 -21.34 -9.04
N GLY A 492 -7.69 -21.98 -9.55
CA GLY A 492 -6.28 -21.60 -9.38
C GLY A 492 -5.36 -22.74 -8.94
N SER A 493 -4.05 -22.48 -8.92
CA SER A 493 -3.03 -23.44 -8.50
C SER A 493 -1.90 -22.81 -7.68
N ALA A 494 -1.44 -23.50 -6.64
CA ALA A 494 -0.30 -23.10 -5.84
C ALA A 494 0.64 -24.30 -5.60
N ILE A 495 1.95 -24.08 -5.76
CA ILE A 495 2.94 -25.15 -5.71
C ILE A 495 4.15 -24.75 -4.85
N SER A 496 4.49 -25.58 -3.87
CA SER A 496 5.78 -25.45 -3.17
C SER A 496 6.83 -26.30 -3.89
N TYR A 497 7.87 -25.67 -4.43
CA TYR A 497 9.06 -26.33 -4.99
C TYR A 497 10.35 -25.98 -4.22
N ASN A 498 11.32 -26.91 -4.29
CA ASN A 498 12.73 -26.71 -3.97
C ASN A 498 12.99 -26.14 -2.56
N GLY A 499 12.20 -26.56 -1.57
CA GLY A 499 12.39 -26.16 -0.16
C GLY A 499 11.79 -24.81 0.23
N GLY A 500 11.20 -24.06 -0.72
CA GLY A 500 10.50 -22.81 -0.42
C GLY A 500 9.16 -23.04 0.30
N ARG A 501 8.75 -22.08 1.13
CA ARG A 501 7.43 -22.06 1.76
C ARG A 501 6.42 -21.31 0.90
N MET A 502 5.34 -21.99 0.50
CA MET A 502 4.19 -21.40 -0.16
C MET A 502 3.11 -21.16 0.88
N THR A 503 2.70 -19.90 1.10
CA THR A 503 1.59 -19.53 1.98
C THR A 503 0.49 -18.85 1.16
N LEU A 504 -0.70 -19.43 1.14
CA LEU A 504 -1.88 -18.88 0.46
C LEU A 504 -2.98 -18.60 1.49
N ILE A 505 -3.39 -17.34 1.62
CA ILE A 505 -4.46 -16.93 2.53
C ILE A 505 -5.59 -16.32 1.70
N GLY A 506 -6.79 -16.89 1.79
CA GLY A 506 -7.99 -16.39 1.13
C GLY A 506 -9.04 -16.00 2.16
N VAL A 507 -9.48 -14.74 2.18
CA VAL A 507 -10.47 -14.27 3.15
C VAL A 507 -11.57 -13.46 2.48
N ASN A 508 -12.82 -13.76 2.84
CA ASN A 508 -14.00 -13.09 2.30
C ASN A 508 -14.10 -13.16 0.77
N THR A 509 -13.80 -14.31 0.18
CA THR A 509 -13.73 -14.51 -1.28
C THR A 509 -14.88 -15.37 -1.80
N THR A 510 -15.27 -15.12 -3.04
CA THR A 510 -16.28 -15.93 -3.75
C THR A 510 -15.64 -16.57 -4.97
N TRP A 511 -15.76 -17.90 -5.08
CA TRP A 511 -15.31 -18.68 -6.24
C TRP A 511 -16.52 -19.31 -6.91
N ALA A 512 -16.83 -18.90 -8.13
CA ALA A 512 -18.04 -19.37 -8.78
C ALA A 512 -17.90 -19.61 -10.28
N LYS A 513 -18.66 -20.57 -10.82
CA LYS A 513 -18.74 -20.83 -12.27
C LYS A 513 -17.39 -21.19 -12.92
N ASN A 514 -16.38 -21.58 -12.16
CA ASN A 514 -15.09 -21.97 -12.71
C ASN A 514 -15.18 -23.41 -13.24
N LYS A 515 -14.63 -23.68 -14.42
CA LYS A 515 -14.85 -24.93 -15.17
C LYS A 515 -13.56 -25.59 -15.63
N ASN A 516 -13.57 -26.90 -15.80
CA ASN A 516 -12.50 -27.67 -16.41
C ASN A 516 -13.00 -28.51 -17.59
N THR A 517 -13.00 -27.89 -18.76
CA THR A 517 -13.37 -28.50 -20.05
C THR A 517 -12.23 -29.27 -20.72
N GLY A 518 -11.10 -29.49 -20.03
CA GLY A 518 -9.96 -30.25 -20.56
C GLY A 518 -10.31 -31.72 -20.83
N THR A 519 -9.64 -32.32 -21.81
CA THR A 519 -9.88 -33.73 -22.21
C THR A 519 -9.04 -34.74 -21.43
N THR A 520 -8.22 -34.28 -20.48
CA THR A 520 -7.40 -35.18 -19.65
C THR A 520 -8.28 -36.22 -18.97
N VAL A 521 -7.91 -37.50 -19.12
CA VAL A 521 -8.56 -38.63 -18.46
C VAL A 521 -8.09 -38.71 -17.00
N GLN A 522 -8.41 -37.70 -16.20
CA GLN A 522 -8.22 -37.69 -14.76
C GLN A 522 -9.58 -37.88 -14.07
N THR A 523 -9.59 -38.71 -13.02
CA THR A 523 -10.79 -38.94 -12.20
C THR A 523 -11.10 -37.73 -11.30
N ARG A 524 -10.13 -36.85 -11.10
CA ARG A 524 -10.20 -35.65 -10.24
C ARG A 524 -9.70 -34.40 -10.97
N LYS A 525 -10.43 -33.31 -10.80
CA LYS A 525 -10.34 -31.96 -11.38
C LYS A 525 -10.55 -30.94 -10.24
N PRO A 526 -9.62 -30.79 -9.27
CA PRO A 526 -9.79 -29.90 -8.11
C PRO A 526 -10.00 -28.44 -8.52
N ILE A 527 -10.79 -27.71 -7.74
CA ILE A 527 -10.98 -26.25 -7.86
C ILE A 527 -9.64 -25.56 -7.61
N LEU A 528 -8.99 -25.84 -6.48
CA LEU A 528 -7.64 -25.36 -6.15
C LEU A 528 -6.65 -26.52 -6.19
N ALA A 529 -5.73 -26.46 -7.15
CA ALA A 529 -4.68 -27.46 -7.30
C ALA A 529 -3.47 -27.09 -6.45
N LEU A 530 -3.36 -27.73 -5.27
CA LEU A 530 -2.30 -27.50 -4.30
C LEU A 530 -1.31 -28.67 -4.27
N SER A 531 -0.01 -28.41 -4.43
CA SER A 531 1.00 -29.47 -4.32
C SER A 531 2.34 -29.00 -3.76
N LYS A 532 3.06 -29.90 -3.09
CA LYS A 532 4.51 -29.79 -2.88
C LYS A 532 5.21 -30.73 -3.84
N ARG A 533 6.23 -30.27 -4.54
CA ARG A 533 6.96 -31.06 -5.55
C ARG A 533 8.46 -30.90 -5.33
N TRP A 534 9.15 -32.04 -5.28
CA TRP A 534 10.62 -32.17 -5.18
C TRP A 534 11.26 -31.44 -3.97
N GLY A 535 11.90 -32.20 -3.07
CA GLY A 535 12.60 -31.65 -1.90
C GLY A 535 11.72 -31.38 -0.67
N SER A 536 12.24 -30.59 0.29
CA SER A 536 11.63 -30.30 1.60
C SER A 536 10.60 -29.15 1.61
N GLY A 537 9.97 -28.87 0.47
CA GLY A 537 9.02 -27.75 0.32
C GLY A 537 7.85 -27.83 1.31
N GLN A 538 7.38 -26.67 1.76
CA GLN A 538 6.26 -26.54 2.69
C GLN A 538 5.12 -25.73 2.05
N GLY A 539 3.91 -26.27 2.07
CA GLY A 539 2.71 -25.57 1.61
C GLY A 539 1.73 -25.33 2.76
N TYR A 540 1.24 -24.11 2.89
CA TYR A 540 0.23 -23.72 3.88
C TYR A 540 -0.89 -22.98 3.16
N MET A 541 -2.13 -23.39 3.38
CA MET A 541 -3.30 -22.67 2.94
C MET A 541 -4.24 -22.41 4.12
N THR A 542 -4.81 -21.21 4.16
CA THR A 542 -5.92 -20.86 5.03
C THR A 542 -7.00 -20.17 4.22
N LEU A 543 -8.23 -20.67 4.25
CA LEU A 543 -9.39 -20.02 3.67
C LEU A 543 -10.41 -19.70 4.76
N GLY A 544 -10.92 -18.48 4.76
CA GLY A 544 -11.81 -17.94 5.79
C GLY A 544 -12.98 -17.14 5.21
N ASN A 545 -14.20 -17.39 5.66
CA ASN A 545 -15.40 -16.61 5.31
C ASN A 545 -15.73 -16.63 3.81
N CYS A 546 -15.87 -17.81 3.23
CA CYS A 546 -15.61 -18.03 1.81
C CYS A 546 -16.76 -18.78 1.14
N ILE A 547 -17.13 -18.41 -0.10
CA ILE A 547 -18.22 -19.05 -0.86
C ILE A 547 -17.70 -19.77 -2.11
N PHE A 548 -18.00 -21.06 -2.24
CA PHE A 548 -17.77 -21.84 -3.46
C PHE A 548 -19.12 -22.27 -4.06
N SER A 549 -19.41 -21.91 -5.31
CA SER A 549 -20.73 -22.23 -5.91
C SER A 549 -20.68 -22.40 -7.42
N ASP A 550 -21.38 -23.41 -7.96
CA ASP A 550 -21.50 -23.67 -9.40
C ASP A 550 -20.15 -23.89 -10.13
N ASN A 551 -19.12 -24.35 -9.42
CA ASN A 551 -17.86 -24.75 -10.05
C ASN A 551 -17.96 -26.17 -10.63
N GLU A 552 -17.25 -26.47 -11.71
CA GLU A 552 -17.22 -27.82 -12.30
C GLU A 552 -16.58 -28.81 -11.35
N ARG A 553 -17.31 -29.91 -11.10
CA ARG A 553 -17.10 -30.77 -9.94
C ARG A 553 -16.25 -31.98 -10.26
N SER A 554 -15.45 -32.38 -9.27
CA SER A 554 -14.84 -33.70 -9.16
C SER A 554 -14.33 -33.89 -7.73
N GLN A 555 -14.12 -35.13 -7.29
CA GLN A 555 -13.68 -35.42 -5.93
C GLN A 555 -12.42 -34.61 -5.53
N ASN A 556 -12.39 -34.11 -4.29
CA ASN A 556 -11.30 -33.37 -3.63
C ASN A 556 -11.05 -31.94 -4.16
N ASN A 557 -11.86 -30.97 -3.73
CA ASN A 557 -11.80 -29.57 -4.18
C ASN A 557 -10.47 -28.82 -3.94
N PHE A 558 -9.62 -29.26 -3.00
CA PHE A 558 -8.47 -28.49 -2.48
C PHE A 558 -7.11 -29.22 -2.46
N THR A 559 -6.84 -30.18 -3.35
CA THR A 559 -5.52 -30.83 -3.40
C THR A 559 -5.18 -31.35 -4.79
N PHE A 560 -3.90 -31.50 -5.09
CA PHE A 560 -3.44 -32.27 -6.24
C PHE A 560 -3.62 -33.78 -6.00
N ASP A 561 -3.99 -34.50 -7.06
CA ASP A 561 -4.09 -35.95 -7.07
C ASP A 561 -2.71 -36.58 -7.32
N ALA A 562 -2.16 -37.23 -6.30
CA ALA A 562 -1.12 -38.22 -6.50
C ALA A 562 -1.31 -39.30 -5.43
N ASP A 563 -1.41 -40.55 -5.87
CA ASP A 563 -1.57 -41.80 -5.11
C ASP A 563 -0.53 -42.04 -3.99
N THR A 564 0.30 -41.05 -3.63
CA THR A 564 1.30 -41.14 -2.58
C THR A 564 1.20 -39.92 -1.65
N LYS A 565 1.06 -40.20 -0.34
CA LYS A 565 0.79 -39.26 0.76
C LYS A 565 1.81 -38.11 0.95
N ASN A 566 2.77 -37.92 0.04
CA ASN A 566 3.91 -37.02 0.17
C ASN A 566 3.89 -35.79 -0.75
N TYR A 567 2.79 -35.51 -1.46
CA TYR A 567 2.71 -34.37 -2.41
C TYR A 567 1.66 -33.30 -2.07
N GLY A 568 0.89 -33.47 -1.00
CA GLY A 568 -0.05 -32.44 -0.52
C GLY A 568 0.63 -31.31 0.25
N PHE A 569 -0.04 -30.17 0.36
CA PHE A 569 0.37 -29.09 1.26
C PHE A 569 0.49 -29.61 2.70
N SER A 570 1.40 -29.01 3.46
CA SER A 570 1.65 -29.37 4.86
C SER A 570 0.49 -29.00 5.78
N PHE A 571 -0.27 -27.96 5.42
CA PHE A 571 -1.43 -27.51 6.17
C PHE A 571 -2.49 -26.93 5.22
N ILE A 572 -3.74 -27.25 5.49
CA ILE A 572 -4.92 -26.65 4.88
C ILE A 572 -5.88 -26.35 6.03
N GLY A 573 -6.19 -25.08 6.26
CA GLY A 573 -7.19 -24.63 7.23
C GLY A 573 -8.39 -24.04 6.51
N LEU A 574 -9.59 -24.47 6.88
CA LEU A 574 -10.85 -23.98 6.32
C LEU A 574 -11.75 -23.54 7.47
N SER A 575 -12.18 -22.28 7.46
CA SER A 575 -13.13 -21.76 8.44
C SER A 575 -14.21 -20.90 7.80
N ASN A 576 -15.46 -21.05 8.26
CA ASN A 576 -16.62 -20.30 7.75
C ASN A 576 -16.72 -20.41 6.23
N ILE A 577 -16.91 -21.63 5.71
CA ILE A 577 -16.97 -21.88 4.28
C ILE A 577 -18.39 -22.29 3.91
N LEU A 578 -18.99 -21.63 2.92
CA LEU A 578 -20.16 -22.16 2.23
C LEU A 578 -19.75 -22.82 0.92
N MET A 579 -20.26 -24.02 0.67
CA MET A 579 -20.12 -24.71 -0.61
C MET A 579 -21.37 -25.50 -0.98
N ASP A 580 -21.68 -25.58 -2.27
CA ASP A 580 -22.85 -26.30 -2.79
C ASP A 580 -22.63 -27.82 -2.98
N ASP A 581 -21.50 -28.37 -2.50
CA ASP A 581 -21.13 -29.80 -2.63
C ASP A 581 -20.52 -30.39 -1.33
N THR A 582 -20.85 -31.65 -1.05
CA THR A 582 -20.45 -32.45 0.12
C THR A 582 -19.32 -33.46 -0.15
N THR A 583 -18.82 -33.57 -1.40
CA THR A 583 -17.78 -34.56 -1.72
C THR A 583 -16.35 -34.11 -1.42
N GLY A 584 -15.72 -34.75 -0.42
CA GLY A 584 -14.26 -34.80 -0.29
C GLY A 584 -13.57 -33.52 0.17
N TYR A 585 -14.13 -32.79 1.14
CA TYR A 585 -13.28 -31.96 1.99
C TYR A 585 -12.47 -32.89 2.90
N LEU A 586 -11.15 -32.84 2.79
CA LEU A 586 -10.26 -33.67 3.61
C LEU A 586 -10.47 -33.37 5.10
N SER A 587 -10.12 -34.34 5.95
CA SER A 587 -10.14 -34.27 7.42
C SER A 587 -9.07 -33.30 7.97
N HIS A 588 -9.07 -32.07 7.49
CA HIS A 588 -8.26 -30.97 8.00
C HIS A 588 -9.10 -30.14 8.99
N ILE A 589 -8.49 -29.22 9.71
CA ILE A 589 -9.18 -28.44 10.75
C ILE A 589 -10.25 -27.61 10.05
N ASN A 590 -11.49 -28.09 10.13
CA ASN A 590 -12.67 -27.51 9.52
C ASN A 590 -13.51 -26.92 10.65
N ASP A 591 -13.78 -25.63 10.57
CA ASP A 591 -14.68 -24.94 11.49
C ASP A 591 -15.78 -24.26 10.68
N ASN A 592 -17.04 -24.46 11.07
CA ASN A 592 -18.22 -23.91 10.38
C ASN A 592 -18.24 -24.09 8.84
N ILE A 593 -18.52 -25.32 8.37
CA ILE A 593 -18.70 -25.62 6.94
C ILE A 593 -20.19 -25.77 6.64
N ILE A 594 -20.71 -24.92 5.75
CA ILE A 594 -22.11 -24.85 5.34
C ILE A 594 -22.25 -25.49 3.95
N LEU A 595 -23.02 -26.56 3.87
CA LEU A 595 -23.19 -27.38 2.66
C LEU A 595 -24.53 -27.08 1.99
N GLU A 596 -24.71 -25.85 1.54
CA GLU A 596 -25.97 -25.35 0.99
C GLU A 596 -25.75 -24.47 -0.25
N ASN A 597 -26.84 -24.21 -0.97
CA ASN A 597 -26.80 -23.24 -2.06
C ASN A 597 -26.54 -21.83 -1.50
N ALA A 598 -25.63 -21.08 -2.13
CA ALA A 598 -25.28 -19.71 -1.70
C ALA A 598 -26.45 -18.70 -1.82
N GLN A 599 -27.49 -19.04 -2.59
CA GLN A 599 -28.66 -18.19 -2.85
C GLN A 599 -28.29 -16.78 -3.33
N PHE A 600 -27.49 -16.71 -4.39
CA PHE A 600 -27.17 -15.43 -5.04
C PHE A 600 -28.43 -14.74 -5.59
N MET A 601 -28.35 -13.41 -5.71
CA MET A 601 -29.40 -12.55 -6.26
C MET A 601 -29.74 -12.95 -7.70
N ASP A 602 -28.72 -13.08 -8.56
CA ASP A 602 -28.88 -13.54 -9.94
C ASP A 602 -27.56 -14.14 -10.50
N LEU A 603 -27.34 -15.42 -10.22
CA LEU A 603 -26.15 -16.15 -10.67
C LEU A 603 -26.03 -16.24 -12.21
N ALA A 604 -27.16 -16.25 -12.92
CA ALA A 604 -27.16 -16.37 -14.37
C ALA A 604 -26.54 -15.13 -15.05
N ASN A 605 -26.72 -13.96 -14.44
CA ASN A 605 -26.19 -12.68 -14.89
C ASN A 605 -24.99 -12.18 -14.06
N ASP A 606 -24.25 -13.10 -13.43
CA ASP A 606 -23.03 -12.81 -12.65
C ASP A 606 -23.23 -11.83 -11.47
N ASP A 607 -24.44 -11.79 -10.89
CA ASP A 607 -24.73 -11.06 -9.65
C ASP A 607 -24.58 -11.98 -8.43
N PHE A 608 -23.35 -12.00 -7.91
CA PHE A 608 -22.94 -12.82 -6.76
C PHE A 608 -23.27 -12.20 -5.39
N ARG A 609 -24.08 -11.14 -5.33
CA ARG A 609 -24.61 -10.67 -4.04
C ARG A 609 -25.55 -11.74 -3.49
N ILE A 610 -25.57 -11.95 -2.17
CA ILE A 610 -26.44 -12.97 -1.55
C ILE A 610 -27.85 -12.41 -1.24
N LYS A 611 -28.86 -13.29 -1.29
CA LYS A 611 -30.23 -12.98 -0.85
C LYS A 611 -30.30 -12.88 0.68
N ALA A 612 -31.33 -12.19 1.18
CA ALA A 612 -31.56 -12.08 2.63
C ALA A 612 -31.84 -13.43 3.33
N THR A 613 -32.23 -14.46 2.58
CA THR A 613 -32.46 -15.83 3.05
C THR A 613 -31.24 -16.73 2.91
N SER A 614 -30.13 -16.19 2.40
CA SER A 614 -28.94 -16.97 2.13
C SER A 614 -28.36 -17.55 3.42
N PRO A 615 -27.92 -18.81 3.40
CA PRO A 615 -27.19 -19.41 4.51
C PRO A 615 -25.76 -18.87 4.63
N ALA A 616 -25.28 -17.99 3.73
CA ALA A 616 -24.00 -17.30 3.89
C ALA A 616 -24.10 -16.00 4.69
N LYS A 617 -25.30 -15.60 5.10
CA LYS A 617 -25.53 -14.31 5.74
C LYS A 617 -25.15 -14.34 7.23
N ASP A 618 -24.36 -13.36 7.68
CA ASP A 618 -23.91 -13.15 9.06
C ASP A 618 -23.13 -14.35 9.67
N GLU A 619 -22.58 -15.22 8.83
CA GLU A 619 -21.87 -16.46 9.23
C GLU A 619 -20.33 -16.32 9.29
N GLY A 620 -19.80 -15.18 8.86
CA GLY A 620 -18.36 -14.91 8.84
C GLY A 620 -17.83 -14.34 10.15
N ASP A 621 -16.55 -14.59 10.40
CA ASP A 621 -15.82 -14.11 11.58
C ASP A 621 -14.73 -13.08 11.20
N THR A 622 -14.55 -12.09 12.05
CA THR A 622 -13.48 -11.10 11.95
C THR A 622 -12.25 -11.46 12.79
N SER A 623 -12.41 -12.36 13.76
CA SER A 623 -11.34 -12.82 14.62
C SER A 623 -10.36 -13.73 13.85
N GLY A 624 -9.06 -13.59 14.11
CA GLY A 624 -8.03 -14.43 13.48
C GLY A 624 -7.59 -14.02 12.07
N PHE A 625 -8.22 -13.02 11.43
CA PHE A 625 -7.86 -12.56 10.08
C PHE A 625 -7.45 -11.08 10.05
N ASN A 626 -6.15 -10.80 9.88
CA ASN A 626 -5.61 -9.43 9.82
C ASN A 626 -5.66 -8.79 8.42
N ILE A 627 -6.34 -9.42 7.45
CA ILE A 627 -6.38 -8.99 6.04
C ILE A 627 -7.78 -8.59 5.56
N ILE A 628 -8.76 -8.48 6.47
CA ILE A 628 -10.12 -8.08 6.13
C ILE A 628 -10.15 -6.58 5.77
N PRO A 629 -10.61 -6.19 4.56
CA PRO A 629 -10.71 -4.79 4.19
C PRO A 629 -11.88 -4.10 4.90
N THR A 630 -11.88 -2.77 4.92
CA THR A 630 -12.95 -1.98 5.53
C THR A 630 -14.25 -1.99 4.72
N LEU A 631 -14.16 -2.20 3.40
CA LEU A 631 -15.28 -2.22 2.46
C LEU A 631 -15.34 -3.56 1.69
N ASP A 632 -16.54 -4.00 1.34
CA ASP A 632 -16.83 -5.13 0.48
C ASP A 632 -16.61 -4.79 -1.01
N LEU A 633 -16.75 -5.78 -1.89
CA LEU A 633 -16.54 -5.60 -3.34
C LEU A 633 -17.62 -4.71 -4.00
N GLY A 634 -18.73 -4.44 -3.31
CA GLY A 634 -19.80 -3.53 -3.68
C GLY A 634 -19.64 -2.09 -3.14
N GLY A 635 -18.63 -1.85 -2.30
CA GLY A 635 -18.36 -0.59 -1.61
C GLY A 635 -19.13 -0.37 -0.31
N ASN A 636 -19.76 -1.41 0.26
CA ASN A 636 -20.43 -1.35 1.56
C ASN A 636 -19.42 -1.62 2.69
N PRO A 637 -19.59 -1.07 3.90
CA PRO A 637 -18.78 -1.46 5.06
C PRO A 637 -18.83 -2.96 5.29
N ARG A 638 -17.68 -3.60 5.57
CA ARG A 638 -17.62 -5.05 5.84
C ARG A 638 -18.28 -5.42 7.15
N VAL A 639 -17.95 -4.70 8.22
CA VAL A 639 -18.40 -5.05 9.58
C VAL A 639 -19.72 -4.33 9.89
N HIS A 640 -20.80 -5.09 9.97
CA HIS A 640 -22.13 -4.61 10.38
C HIS A 640 -22.50 -5.24 11.74
N GLY A 641 -22.17 -4.56 12.85
CA GLY A 641 -22.36 -5.15 14.19
C GLY A 641 -21.20 -6.08 14.54
N THR A 642 -21.46 -7.35 14.83
CA THR A 642 -20.41 -8.31 15.27
C THR A 642 -19.97 -9.31 14.20
N ASN A 643 -20.78 -9.55 13.17
CA ASN A 643 -20.54 -10.58 12.15
C ASN A 643 -20.44 -9.96 10.75
N ILE A 644 -19.97 -10.75 9.79
CA ILE A 644 -19.89 -10.39 8.37
C ILE A 644 -20.51 -11.50 7.52
N ASP A 645 -20.94 -11.18 6.31
CA ASP A 645 -21.37 -12.20 5.36
C ASP A 645 -20.19 -12.98 4.78
N LEU A 646 -20.43 -14.23 4.41
CA LEU A 646 -19.44 -15.02 3.68
C LEU A 646 -19.27 -14.45 2.26
N GLY A 647 -18.05 -14.53 1.74
CA GLY A 647 -17.73 -14.13 0.38
C GLY A 647 -17.46 -12.63 0.20
N CYS A 648 -17.46 -12.20 -1.07
CA CYS A 648 -16.95 -10.87 -1.46
C CYS A 648 -17.95 -9.70 -1.30
N TYR A 649 -19.20 -9.95 -0.90
CA TYR A 649 -20.22 -8.92 -0.74
C TYR A 649 -20.92 -9.04 0.61
N GLU A 650 -21.31 -7.90 1.18
CA GLU A 650 -22.24 -7.82 2.29
C GLU A 650 -23.67 -7.63 1.76
N SER A 651 -24.60 -8.38 2.34
CA SER A 651 -26.03 -8.16 2.27
C SER A 651 -26.35 -6.94 3.11
N LYS A 652 -26.99 -5.96 2.50
CA LYS A 652 -27.19 -4.65 3.12
C LYS A 652 -27.94 -4.78 4.46
N GLY A 653 -27.28 -4.44 5.57
CA GLY A 653 -27.97 -3.96 6.76
C GLY A 653 -28.79 -2.71 6.40
N SER A 654 -30.01 -2.59 6.94
CA SER A 654 -30.98 -1.52 6.66
C SER A 654 -30.34 -0.16 6.33
N ALA A 655 -30.61 0.31 5.10
CA ALA A 655 -30.42 1.69 4.63
C ALA A 655 -29.12 2.41 5.03
N SER A 656 -27.96 1.83 4.73
CA SER A 656 -26.81 2.67 4.39
C SER A 656 -26.94 3.07 2.92
N ILE A 657 -27.36 4.31 2.70
CA ILE A 657 -27.14 5.01 1.42
C ILE A 657 -25.66 4.79 1.09
N ARG A 658 -25.34 4.37 -0.13
CA ARG A 658 -23.95 4.44 -0.61
C ARG A 658 -23.41 5.80 -0.21
N LYS A 659 -22.47 5.84 0.74
CA LYS A 659 -21.49 6.91 0.77
C LYS A 659 -20.60 6.62 -0.45
N SER A 660 -21.15 6.84 -1.66
CA SER A 660 -20.33 7.26 -2.77
C SER A 660 -19.45 8.33 -2.19
N ALA A 661 -18.13 8.16 -2.31
CA ALA A 661 -17.12 9.13 -1.89
C ALA A 661 -17.73 10.53 -2.03
N SER A 662 -17.94 11.22 -0.91
CA SER A 662 -18.77 12.43 -0.80
C SER A 662 -18.72 13.25 -2.10
N GLU A 663 -19.71 13.08 -2.98
CA GLU A 663 -19.80 13.86 -4.22
C GLU A 663 -20.12 15.29 -3.79
N LYS A 664 -19.05 16.08 -3.66
CA LYS A 664 -19.09 17.41 -3.09
C LYS A 664 -19.62 18.37 -4.14
N ILE A 665 -20.67 19.10 -3.80
CA ILE A 665 -21.08 20.27 -4.57
C ILE A 665 -20.02 21.34 -4.33
N THR A 666 -19.52 21.92 -5.41
CA THR A 666 -18.56 23.03 -5.32
C THR A 666 -19.30 24.34 -5.56
N ILE A 667 -19.09 25.29 -4.64
CA ILE A 667 -19.65 26.64 -4.70
C ILE A 667 -18.48 27.59 -4.88
N TYR A 668 -18.47 28.36 -5.96
CA TYR A 668 -17.41 29.32 -6.27
C TYR A 668 -17.98 30.66 -6.76
N PRO A 669 -17.46 31.81 -6.30
CA PRO A 669 -16.51 31.97 -5.21
C PRO A 669 -17.15 31.69 -3.84
N ASN A 670 -16.35 31.20 -2.89
CA ASN A 670 -16.74 31.05 -1.48
C ASN A 670 -15.50 31.31 -0.60
N PRO A 671 -15.44 32.42 0.17
CA PRO A 671 -16.49 33.43 0.38
C PRO A 671 -16.86 34.22 -0.88
N THR A 672 -18.10 34.72 -0.96
CA THR A 672 -18.62 35.52 -2.08
C THR A 672 -19.05 36.92 -1.63
N LYS A 673 -19.02 37.90 -2.53
CA LYS A 673 -19.61 39.23 -2.34
C LYS A 673 -20.94 39.41 -3.09
N GLY A 674 -21.32 38.47 -3.95
CA GLY A 674 -22.47 38.64 -4.84
C GLY A 674 -22.78 37.38 -5.62
N MET A 675 -22.16 37.17 -6.78
CA MET A 675 -22.46 35.99 -7.61
C MET A 675 -21.82 34.72 -7.07
N ILE A 676 -22.53 33.60 -7.15
CA ILE A 676 -22.01 32.25 -6.93
C ILE A 676 -22.38 31.32 -8.09
N SER A 677 -21.48 30.40 -8.42
CA SER A 677 -21.71 29.29 -9.32
C SER A 677 -21.69 28.00 -8.53
N VAL A 678 -22.69 27.15 -8.78
CA VAL A 678 -22.86 25.84 -8.15
C VAL A 678 -22.57 24.78 -9.20
N LYS A 679 -21.53 23.96 -8.97
CA LYS A 679 -21.18 22.83 -9.84
C LYS A 679 -21.48 21.52 -9.12
N SER A 680 -22.15 20.63 -9.83
CA SER A 680 -22.44 19.26 -9.43
C SER A 680 -22.10 18.30 -10.56
N ARG A 681 -21.76 17.04 -10.22
CA ARG A 681 -21.50 15.95 -11.18
C ARG A 681 -22.78 15.43 -11.85
N THR A 682 -23.95 15.79 -11.31
CA THR A 682 -25.25 15.44 -11.90
C THR A 682 -26.07 16.70 -12.25
N PRO A 683 -27.02 16.63 -13.21
CA PRO A 683 -27.87 17.76 -13.55
C PRO A 683 -28.68 18.26 -12.33
N ILE A 684 -28.54 19.55 -12.03
CA ILE A 684 -29.26 20.21 -10.95
C ILE A 684 -30.66 20.58 -11.46
N LYS A 685 -31.70 20.14 -10.76
CA LYS A 685 -33.09 20.49 -11.08
C LYS A 685 -33.53 21.77 -10.39
N ALA A 686 -33.08 21.96 -9.14
CA ALA A 686 -33.39 23.14 -8.35
C ALA A 686 -32.29 23.41 -7.31
N ILE A 687 -32.13 24.68 -6.94
CA ILE A 687 -31.27 25.16 -5.88
C ILE A 687 -32.11 26.01 -4.92
N LYS A 688 -31.93 25.80 -3.62
CA LYS A 688 -32.53 26.57 -2.53
C LYS A 688 -31.44 27.13 -1.63
N ILE A 689 -31.47 28.41 -1.34
CA ILE A 689 -30.60 29.04 -0.34
C ILE A 689 -31.43 29.32 0.90
N MET A 690 -30.89 28.96 2.06
CA MET A 690 -31.55 29.04 3.35
C MET A 690 -30.65 29.75 4.37
N ASN A 691 -31.25 30.41 5.35
CA ASN A 691 -30.52 30.82 6.55
C ASN A 691 -30.23 29.62 7.47
N ILE A 692 -29.47 29.85 8.53
CA ILE A 692 -29.13 28.82 9.53
C ILE A 692 -30.35 28.26 10.28
N SER A 693 -31.47 28.99 10.30
CA SER A 693 -32.75 28.55 10.89
C SER A 693 -33.60 27.72 9.92
N GLY A 694 -33.11 27.43 8.71
CA GLY A 694 -33.79 26.62 7.71
C GLY A 694 -34.86 27.36 6.90
N GLN A 695 -35.01 28.67 7.06
CA GLN A 695 -35.92 29.47 6.24
C GLN A 695 -35.33 29.64 4.83
N VAL A 696 -36.12 29.34 3.80
CA VAL A 696 -35.73 29.52 2.40
C VAL A 696 -35.76 31.00 2.04
N LEU A 697 -34.61 31.52 1.61
CA LEU A 697 -34.42 32.92 1.21
C LEU A 697 -34.44 33.09 -0.31
N PHE A 698 -34.04 32.06 -1.05
CA PHE A 698 -33.94 32.12 -2.51
C PHE A 698 -34.11 30.73 -3.12
N GLN A 699 -34.72 30.65 -4.31
CA GLN A 699 -34.85 29.42 -5.08
C GLN A 699 -34.65 29.70 -6.58
N SER A 700 -33.89 28.85 -7.26
CA SER A 700 -33.63 28.95 -8.70
C SER A 700 -33.42 27.58 -9.33
N SER A 701 -33.60 27.48 -10.65
CA SER A 701 -33.25 26.30 -11.47
C SER A 701 -31.90 26.45 -12.20
N GLY A 702 -31.27 27.62 -12.12
CA GLY A 702 -29.98 27.90 -12.76
C GLY A 702 -28.78 27.64 -11.85
N ASN A 703 -27.64 27.27 -12.46
CA ASN A 703 -26.39 26.95 -11.75
C ASN A 703 -25.58 28.19 -11.32
N THR A 704 -26.04 29.38 -11.67
CA THR A 704 -25.44 30.66 -11.30
C THR A 704 -26.48 31.50 -10.58
N ILE A 705 -26.14 31.99 -9.38
CA ILE A 705 -27.06 32.66 -8.47
C ILE A 705 -26.46 33.97 -8.01
N ASP A 706 -27.26 35.03 -8.04
CA ASP A 706 -26.93 36.30 -7.41
C ASP A 706 -27.38 36.29 -5.94
N VAL A 707 -26.41 36.37 -5.02
CA VAL A 707 -26.64 36.49 -3.57
C VAL A 707 -26.22 37.86 -3.03
N SER A 708 -26.08 38.88 -3.89
CA SER A 708 -25.70 40.24 -3.50
C SER A 708 -26.68 40.89 -2.52
N SER A 709 -27.96 40.53 -2.57
CA SER A 709 -29.00 41.02 -1.67
C SER A 709 -28.95 40.42 -0.26
N LEU A 710 -28.17 39.36 -0.05
CA LEU A 710 -28.04 38.71 1.27
C LEU A 710 -27.08 39.51 2.16
N GLN A 711 -27.43 39.61 3.44
CA GLN A 711 -26.55 40.18 4.46
C GLN A 711 -25.27 39.32 4.64
N THR A 712 -24.21 39.92 5.19
CA THR A 712 -22.98 39.20 5.54
C THR A 712 -23.30 38.07 6.52
N GLY A 713 -22.92 36.83 6.21
CA GLY A 713 -23.28 35.67 7.03
C GLY A 713 -23.06 34.31 6.36
N ILE A 714 -23.34 33.25 7.11
CA ILE A 714 -23.26 31.86 6.64
C ILE A 714 -24.63 31.42 6.15
N TYR A 715 -24.67 30.86 4.94
CA TYR A 715 -25.89 30.37 4.31
C TYR A 715 -25.78 28.89 3.95
N ILE A 716 -26.93 28.21 3.97
CA ILE A 716 -27.06 26.81 3.58
C ILE A 716 -27.62 26.77 2.15
N LEU A 717 -26.90 26.12 1.24
CA LEU A 717 -27.34 25.88 -0.13
C LEU A 717 -27.74 24.42 -0.27
N LYS A 718 -28.96 24.18 -0.74
CA LYS A 718 -29.53 22.84 -0.96
C LYS A 718 -29.83 22.64 -2.43
N THR A 719 -29.32 21.57 -3.05
CA THR A 719 -29.59 21.24 -4.45
C THR A 719 -30.45 19.98 -4.53
N ASP A 720 -31.49 20.03 -5.36
CA ASP A 720 -32.25 18.85 -5.76
C ASP A 720 -31.69 18.32 -7.08
N GLU A 721 -31.05 17.15 -7.01
CA GLU A 721 -30.35 16.49 -8.11
C GLU A 721 -31.12 15.25 -8.58
N GLN A 722 -30.70 14.65 -9.72
CA GLN A 722 -31.36 13.45 -10.25
C GLN A 722 -31.31 12.25 -9.29
N ASN A 723 -30.28 12.16 -8.44
CA ASN A 723 -30.02 11.04 -7.54
C ASN A 723 -30.27 11.36 -6.04
N GLY A 724 -30.90 12.48 -5.73
CA GLY A 724 -31.24 12.88 -4.36
C GLY A 724 -31.05 14.36 -4.08
N THR A 725 -31.11 14.73 -2.81
CA THR A 725 -30.95 16.11 -2.37
C THR A 725 -29.65 16.28 -1.60
N ARG A 726 -28.90 17.35 -1.86
CA ARG A 726 -27.61 17.62 -1.21
C ARG A 726 -27.59 19.00 -0.58
N THR A 727 -26.72 19.17 0.42
CA THR A 727 -26.59 20.40 1.20
C THR A 727 -25.13 20.82 1.29
N SER A 728 -24.86 22.11 1.13
CA SER A 728 -23.54 22.74 1.22
C SER A 728 -23.66 24.09 1.93
N ARG A 729 -22.53 24.65 2.36
CA ARG A 729 -22.49 25.95 3.05
C ARG A 729 -21.60 26.92 2.28
N PHE A 730 -21.99 28.19 2.24
CA PHE A 730 -21.14 29.27 1.72
C PHE A 730 -21.20 30.50 2.62
N ILE A 731 -20.18 31.34 2.53
CA ILE A 731 -20.02 32.57 3.31
C ILE A 731 -20.25 33.76 2.40
N LYS A 732 -21.24 34.60 2.73
CA LYS A 732 -21.44 35.92 2.12
C LYS A 732 -20.64 36.94 2.93
N GLN A 733 -19.75 37.67 2.26
CA GLN A 733 -19.02 38.81 2.79
C GLN A 733 -19.71 40.12 2.44
#